data_AF-A0A4W6EF71-F1
#
_entry.id   AF-A0A4W6EF71-F1
#
_cell.length_a   1.000
_cell.length_b   1.000
_cell.length_c   1.000
_cell.angle_alpha   90.00
_cell.angle_beta   90.00
_cell.angle_gamma   90.00
#
_symmetry.space_group_name_H-M   'P 1'
#
loop_
_entity.id
_entity.type
_entity.pdbx_description
1 polymer ?
#
loop_
_entity_poly.entity_id
_entity_poly.type
_entity_poly.pdbx_seq_one_letter_code
_entity_poly.pdbx_strand_id
1 'polypeptide(L)'
;MAAYGRPQLLLLLPCVCLCGFGSVLGLKAPSGPAEPPNPPVLRAADPPVKDAPAAAAAAAAAGASQPRRATGWKLSEEEACREDLTRLCPKHTWTNNLAVLECLQDRREETDIAPDCNHLLWNYKLNLTTDPKFESVAMEVCKSTIAEIKECNEEERGRGYLVSCLVDHRGNISEYQCNQYITKMTSIIFSDYRLICGFMDKCKEDINNMRCGSINVGHKDVHSQGEVIACLEKALVREAEQQDHVRPIKEECQKAILRVAELSSDDFHLDRHLYFSCRDDRERFCQNTQAGEGKVYKCLFNHKFEEAMSEKCRDALTTRQKLISQDYKVSYSLAKACKLDLRKQRCSLDTNLPRAREARLSYLLLCLEAAVHRGRPVSGECQGEMLDYRRMLMEDFSLSPEIVLHCRTEIEAHCSGLHRKGRTLHCLMRIGRGDRIFLTMFPLQLQTLIQSADPGADYRIDRALNEACESVIQTACKHIRTGDPMILSCLMEHLYTEKMVEDCEHRLLELQYFISRDWKLDPILYKKCQGDAARLCHTHGWNETSELMPPGAVFSCLYRHAYRTEEQGRRLSRDCKVEVQRILHQRALDVKLDPELQKRCMTDLGKWCSEKTDTGQELECLQDHLEDLVSACRDVVGNLTELESEVRVHQYIYQKIGETAPFSSTNVN
;
A
#
# COMPACT_ATOMS: atom_id res chain seq x y z
N MET A 1 -19.47 -60.09 9.99
CA MET A 1 -18.45 -60.95 10.65
C MET A 1 -17.10 -60.65 10.01
N ALA A 2 -16.08 -60.42 10.85
CA ALA A 2 -14.63 -60.35 10.57
C ALA A 2 -14.12 -59.23 9.62
N ALA A 3 -13.00 -58.54 9.84
CA ALA A 3 -12.06 -58.47 10.97
C ALA A 3 -11.18 -57.20 10.84
N TYR A 4 -10.69 -56.74 11.99
CA TYR A 4 -9.80 -55.58 12.23
C TYR A 4 -8.38 -55.74 11.67
N GLY A 5 -7.74 -54.61 11.34
CA GLY A 5 -6.28 -54.50 11.20
C GLY A 5 -5.78 -53.03 11.24
N ARG A 6 -5.17 -52.64 12.37
CA ARG A 6 -4.48 -51.34 12.61
C ARG A 6 -3.23 -51.17 11.73
N PRO A 7 -2.80 -49.93 11.41
CA PRO A 7 -1.38 -49.64 11.22
C PRO A 7 -0.77 -48.82 12.37
N GLN A 8 0.51 -49.13 12.62
CA GLN A 8 1.38 -48.57 13.66
C GLN A 8 1.95 -47.20 13.28
N LEU A 9 2.13 -46.37 14.31
CA LEU A 9 2.91 -45.14 14.33
C LEU A 9 4.41 -45.46 14.21
N LEU A 10 5.13 -44.86 13.25
CA LEU A 10 6.59 -44.88 13.19
C LEU A 10 7.12 -43.44 13.00
N LEU A 11 7.87 -43.01 14.01
CA LEU A 11 8.67 -41.79 14.08
C LEU A 11 9.80 -41.80 13.03
N LEU A 12 9.99 -40.70 12.31
CA LEU A 12 11.19 -40.44 11.52
C LEU A 12 11.82 -39.10 11.94
N LEU A 13 13.00 -39.21 12.55
CA LEU A 13 14.03 -38.19 12.69
C LEU A 13 14.86 -38.12 11.38
N PRO A 14 15.30 -36.94 10.90
CA PRO A 14 16.16 -36.86 9.74
C PRO A 14 17.64 -37.04 10.12
N CYS A 15 18.31 -37.88 9.32
CA CYS A 15 19.71 -38.23 9.42
C CYS A 15 20.58 -37.20 8.68
N VAL A 16 21.66 -36.76 9.33
CA VAL A 16 22.72 -35.90 8.78
C VAL A 16 23.69 -36.77 7.98
N CYS A 17 23.88 -36.46 6.69
CA CYS A 17 24.90 -37.08 5.86
C CYS A 17 26.07 -36.11 5.60
N LEU A 18 27.21 -36.45 6.20
CA LEU A 18 28.56 -36.01 5.85
C LEU A 18 29.11 -36.90 4.72
N CYS A 19 29.72 -36.29 3.71
CA CYS A 19 30.73 -36.84 2.79
C CYS A 19 31.56 -35.62 2.34
N GLY A 20 32.88 -35.59 2.24
CA GLY A 20 33.92 -36.63 2.21
C GLY A 20 35.06 -36.08 1.33
N PHE A 21 36.28 -36.12 1.85
CA PHE A 21 37.51 -35.46 1.37
C PHE A 21 38.03 -35.91 -0.02
N GLY A 22 38.79 -35.02 -0.67
CA GLY A 22 39.76 -35.34 -1.72
C GLY A 22 40.81 -34.24 -1.92
N SER A 23 42.05 -34.49 -1.49
CA SER A 23 43.21 -33.57 -1.57
C SER A 23 44.16 -33.99 -2.70
N VAL A 24 44.74 -33.04 -3.47
CA VAL A 24 46.08 -33.17 -4.10
C VAL A 24 46.74 -31.78 -4.33
N LEU A 25 47.91 -31.58 -3.68
CA LEU A 25 49.14 -30.79 -4.02
C LEU A 25 48.97 -29.41 -4.70
N GLY A 26 49.57 -28.29 -4.27
CA GLY A 26 50.75 -28.04 -3.44
C GLY A 26 51.63 -26.99 -4.15
N LEU A 27 51.86 -25.82 -3.55
CA LEU A 27 53.04 -24.97 -3.78
C LEU A 27 53.12 -23.85 -2.71
N LYS A 28 54.36 -23.47 -2.43
CA LYS A 28 54.90 -22.96 -1.16
C LYS A 28 54.87 -21.42 -1.08
N ALA A 29 54.61 -20.94 0.13
CA ALA A 29 54.90 -19.66 0.82
C ALA A 29 56.11 -18.81 0.30
N PRO A 30 56.28 -17.49 0.66
CA PRO A 30 56.00 -16.98 2.01
C PRO A 30 55.62 -15.49 2.26
N SER A 31 54.94 -15.31 3.39
CA SER A 31 55.14 -14.32 4.49
C SER A 31 55.16 -12.79 4.24
N GLY A 32 54.31 -12.10 5.01
CA GLY A 32 54.74 -11.00 5.88
C GLY A 32 54.15 -9.61 5.60
N PRO A 33 53.61 -8.89 6.62
CA PRO A 33 52.78 -7.70 6.45
C PRO A 33 53.58 -6.38 6.46
N ALA A 34 53.03 -5.32 5.88
CA ALA A 34 53.54 -3.95 6.06
C ALA A 34 52.38 -2.97 6.31
N GLU A 35 52.40 -2.38 7.50
CA GLU A 35 51.63 -1.21 7.93
C GLU A 35 52.38 0.11 7.57
N PRO A 36 51.78 1.31 7.75
CA PRO A 36 51.88 2.44 6.81
C PRO A 36 52.96 3.49 7.17
N PRO A 37 53.31 4.41 6.26
CA PRO A 37 54.12 5.57 6.60
C PRO A 37 53.27 6.80 6.98
N ASN A 38 53.63 7.41 8.12
CA ASN A 38 53.18 8.71 8.61
C ASN A 38 54.00 9.88 8.01
N PRO A 39 53.51 11.14 8.13
CA PRO A 39 53.88 12.29 7.29
C PRO A 39 55.12 13.06 7.79
N PRO A 40 55.71 13.95 6.97
CA PRO A 40 56.86 14.76 7.37
C PRO A 40 56.46 16.01 8.18
N VAL A 41 57.20 16.22 9.27
CA VAL A 41 57.19 17.40 10.14
C VAL A 41 58.20 18.43 9.60
N LEU A 42 57.79 19.70 9.48
CA LEU A 42 58.70 20.85 9.31
C LEU A 42 58.44 21.88 10.41
N ARG A 43 59.55 22.37 10.98
CA ARG A 43 59.67 23.17 12.22
C ARG A 43 59.45 24.67 11.99
N ALA A 44 59.09 25.33 13.09
CA ALA A 44 58.93 26.77 13.29
C ALA A 44 60.24 27.56 13.28
N ALA A 45 60.16 28.84 12.88
CA ALA A 45 61.08 29.92 13.23
C ALA A 45 60.36 31.29 13.14
N ASP A 46 60.31 32.04 14.25
CA ASP A 46 60.03 33.49 14.36
C ASP A 46 61.36 34.29 14.38
N PRO A 47 61.40 35.63 14.58
CA PRO A 47 61.14 36.74 13.64
C PRO A 47 62.35 37.72 13.55
N PRO A 48 62.24 38.91 12.89
CA PRO A 48 62.83 40.10 13.52
C PRO A 48 62.03 41.42 13.39
N VAL A 49 61.72 41.97 14.56
CA VAL A 49 61.88 43.34 15.12
C VAL A 49 62.33 44.54 14.23
N LYS A 50 61.51 45.60 14.31
CA LYS A 50 61.70 47.09 14.32
C LYS A 50 62.43 47.83 13.18
N ASP A 51 61.79 48.89 12.67
CA ASP A 51 62.17 50.27 12.99
C ASP A 51 61.08 51.31 12.64
N ALA A 52 60.93 52.29 13.53
CA ALA A 52 60.16 53.53 13.34
C ALA A 52 61.15 54.69 13.09
N PRO A 53 60.70 55.88 12.65
CA PRO A 53 60.48 56.94 13.63
C PRO A 53 59.27 57.84 13.37
N ALA A 54 58.90 58.55 14.44
CA ALA A 54 57.73 59.39 14.62
C ALA A 54 57.91 60.84 14.11
N ALA A 55 56.80 61.51 13.80
CA ALA A 55 56.62 62.95 13.99
C ALA A 55 55.16 63.30 14.34
N ALA A 56 55.02 64.10 15.40
CA ALA A 56 53.83 64.67 16.03
C ALA A 56 53.09 65.68 15.10
N ALA A 57 51.89 66.22 15.31
CA ALA A 57 50.95 66.34 16.43
C ALA A 57 49.59 66.89 15.92
N ALA A 58 48.58 66.84 16.81
CA ALA A 58 47.47 67.78 17.00
C ALA A 58 46.09 67.56 16.33
N ALA A 59 45.18 67.02 17.16
CA ALA A 59 43.88 67.58 17.57
C ALA A 59 42.67 67.64 16.60
N ALA A 60 41.70 66.78 16.92
CA ALA A 60 40.26 67.05 17.15
C ALA A 60 39.37 67.60 16.01
N ALA A 61 38.45 66.76 15.52
CA ALA A 61 37.00 66.91 15.77
C ALA A 61 36.22 65.75 15.12
N ALA A 62 35.22 65.27 15.84
CA ALA A 62 34.39 64.11 15.52
C ALA A 62 33.52 64.29 14.27
N GLY A 63 33.36 63.20 13.51
CA GLY A 63 32.40 63.06 12.42
C GLY A 63 32.26 61.58 12.06
N ALA A 64 31.50 60.85 12.89
CA ALA A 64 31.17 59.45 12.65
C ALA A 64 30.43 59.28 11.31
N SER A 65 31.01 58.53 10.37
CA SER A 65 30.28 57.94 9.25
C SER A 65 30.78 56.51 9.02
N GLN A 66 29.81 55.62 8.79
CA GLN A 66 29.82 54.18 8.99
C GLN A 66 30.84 53.42 8.12
N PRO A 67 31.28 52.21 8.54
CA PRO A 67 31.95 51.29 7.64
C PRO A 67 30.96 50.75 6.61
N ARG A 68 31.35 50.83 5.33
CA ARG A 68 30.63 50.29 4.17
C ARG A 68 30.22 48.83 4.42
N ARG A 69 28.93 48.53 4.25
CA ARG A 69 28.42 47.16 4.13
C ARG A 69 29.18 46.44 3.03
N ALA A 70 29.88 45.35 3.37
CA ALA A 70 30.38 44.41 2.40
C ALA A 70 29.19 43.86 1.58
N THR A 71 29.24 44.05 0.27
CA THR A 71 28.32 43.42 -0.67
C THR A 71 28.47 41.90 -0.52
N GLY A 72 27.44 41.24 0.01
CA GLY A 72 27.42 39.78 0.14
C GLY A 72 27.56 39.11 -1.23
N TRP A 73 28.32 38.02 -1.26
CA TRP A 73 28.51 37.16 -2.43
C TRP A 73 27.18 36.76 -3.09
N LYS A 74 27.07 36.88 -4.42
CA LYS A 74 25.85 36.55 -5.16
C LYS A 74 26.06 35.50 -6.25
N LEU A 75 25.18 34.50 -6.28
CA LEU A 75 25.09 33.48 -7.34
C LEU A 75 24.95 34.08 -8.75
N SER A 76 24.27 35.23 -8.88
CA SER A 76 24.10 35.93 -10.17
C SER A 76 25.36 36.59 -10.70
N GLU A 77 26.36 36.80 -9.84
CA GLU A 77 27.62 37.46 -10.18
C GLU A 77 28.73 36.43 -10.48
N GLU A 78 28.51 35.16 -10.15
CA GLU A 78 29.42 34.05 -10.38
C GLU A 78 29.47 33.63 -11.85
N GLU A 79 30.68 33.55 -12.39
CA GLU A 79 30.92 33.23 -13.80
C GLU A 79 30.30 31.89 -14.18
N ALA A 80 30.42 30.89 -13.31
CA ALA A 80 29.87 29.56 -13.51
C ALA A 80 28.36 29.59 -13.78
N CYS A 81 27.58 30.43 -13.07
CA CYS A 81 26.11 30.45 -13.15
C CYS A 81 25.52 31.62 -13.95
N ARG A 82 26.31 32.61 -14.36
CA ARG A 82 25.79 33.86 -14.94
C ARG A 82 25.05 33.67 -16.27
N GLU A 83 25.58 32.86 -17.17
CA GLU A 83 24.96 32.57 -18.47
C GLU A 83 23.64 31.82 -18.30
N ASP A 84 23.68 30.81 -17.44
CA ASP A 84 22.56 30.00 -17.02
C ASP A 84 21.42 30.84 -16.44
N LEU A 85 21.75 31.76 -15.54
CA LEU A 85 20.77 32.65 -14.91
C LEU A 85 20.19 33.66 -15.88
N THR A 86 20.99 34.14 -16.84
CA THR A 86 20.50 35.07 -17.88
C THR A 86 19.51 34.39 -18.81
N ARG A 87 19.73 33.11 -19.11
CA ARG A 87 18.88 32.33 -20.01
C ARG A 87 17.55 31.93 -19.37
N LEU A 88 17.57 31.57 -18.09
CA LEU A 88 16.42 30.92 -17.44
C LEU A 88 15.71 31.75 -16.38
N CYS A 89 16.37 32.77 -15.82
CA CYS A 89 15.84 33.58 -14.75
C CYS A 89 15.76 35.06 -15.12
N PRO A 90 14.58 35.70 -14.99
CA PRO A 90 14.46 37.14 -15.20
C PRO A 90 15.39 37.94 -14.26
N LYS A 91 15.99 39.04 -14.72
CA LYS A 91 16.94 39.84 -13.92
C LYS A 91 16.39 40.33 -12.56
N HIS A 92 15.07 40.44 -12.40
CA HIS A 92 14.48 40.85 -11.12
C HIS A 92 14.62 39.79 -10.01
N THR A 93 14.89 38.53 -10.35
CA THR A 93 15.11 37.47 -9.35
C THR A 93 16.54 37.47 -8.81
N TRP A 94 17.45 38.28 -9.37
CA TRP A 94 18.86 38.35 -8.97
C TRP A 94 19.09 39.22 -7.72
N THR A 95 18.02 39.59 -7.02
CA THR A 95 18.07 40.45 -5.84
C THR A 95 18.79 39.79 -4.66
N ASN A 96 18.66 38.47 -4.52
CA ASN A 96 19.38 37.68 -3.53
C ASN A 96 19.50 36.22 -3.99
N ASN A 97 20.40 35.47 -3.36
CA ASN A 97 20.68 34.07 -3.73
C ASN A 97 19.48 33.13 -3.54
N LEU A 98 18.58 33.42 -2.60
CA LEU A 98 17.39 32.62 -2.35
C LEU A 98 16.37 32.74 -3.49
N ALA A 99 16.13 33.97 -3.96
CA ALA A 99 15.26 34.26 -5.10
C ALA A 99 15.81 33.67 -6.42
N VAL A 100 17.14 33.61 -6.53
CA VAL A 100 17.82 32.90 -7.61
C VAL A 100 17.55 31.39 -7.52
N LEU A 101 17.72 30.78 -6.34
CA LEU A 101 17.43 29.36 -6.13
C LEU A 101 15.97 29.01 -6.43
N GLU A 102 15.01 29.81 -5.95
CA GLU A 102 13.58 29.65 -6.19
C GLU A 102 13.25 29.70 -7.69
N CYS A 103 13.78 30.69 -8.42
CA CYS A 103 13.60 30.77 -9.87
C CYS A 103 14.16 29.54 -10.62
N LEU A 104 15.32 29.05 -10.19
CA LEU A 104 15.96 27.89 -10.79
C LEU A 104 15.21 26.58 -10.50
N GLN A 105 14.47 26.49 -9.39
CA GLN A 105 13.69 25.30 -9.01
C GLN A 105 12.51 25.04 -9.94
N ASP A 106 11.77 26.09 -10.31
CA ASP A 106 10.51 25.95 -11.06
C ASP A 106 10.69 25.78 -12.57
N ARG A 107 11.87 26.15 -13.12
CA ARG A 107 12.04 26.34 -14.56
C ARG A 107 13.02 25.39 -15.24
N ARG A 108 13.46 24.33 -14.58
CA ARG A 108 14.56 23.52 -15.09
C ARG A 108 14.27 22.03 -15.11
N GLU A 109 14.29 21.49 -16.32
CA GLU A 109 15.09 20.30 -16.55
C GLU A 109 16.55 20.65 -16.24
N GLU A 110 17.23 19.87 -15.42
CA GLU A 110 18.64 20.13 -15.04
C GLU A 110 19.62 20.05 -16.23
N THR A 111 19.14 19.61 -17.42
CA THR A 111 19.84 19.46 -18.72
C THR A 111 20.38 20.79 -19.20
N ASP A 112 19.72 21.83 -18.72
CA ASP A 112 19.86 23.19 -19.11
C ASP A 112 20.88 23.94 -18.24
N ILE A 113 21.40 23.35 -17.15
CA ILE A 113 22.44 23.98 -16.31
C ILE A 113 23.82 23.48 -16.72
N ALA A 114 24.78 24.40 -16.84
CA ALA A 114 26.19 24.04 -16.92
C ALA A 114 26.60 23.21 -15.68
N PRO A 115 27.40 22.13 -15.84
CA PRO A 115 27.84 21.29 -14.72
C PRO A 115 28.52 22.06 -13.59
N ASP A 116 29.30 23.09 -13.93
CA ASP A 116 30.02 23.91 -12.94
C ASP A 116 29.06 24.79 -12.13
N CYS A 117 28.02 25.36 -12.77
CA CYS A 117 26.97 26.07 -12.06
C CYS A 117 26.17 25.11 -11.17
N ASN A 118 25.83 23.93 -11.69
CA ASN A 118 25.10 22.93 -10.93
C ASN A 118 25.89 22.53 -9.66
N HIS A 119 27.20 22.28 -9.79
CA HIS A 119 28.07 21.99 -8.66
C HIS A 119 28.16 23.14 -7.66
N LEU A 120 28.25 24.38 -8.13
CA LEU A 120 28.25 25.57 -7.28
C LEU A 120 26.92 25.73 -6.52
N LEU A 121 25.79 25.55 -7.19
CA LEU A 121 24.45 25.57 -6.59
C LEU A 121 24.31 24.48 -5.54
N TRP A 122 24.83 23.27 -5.81
CA TRP A 122 24.81 22.17 -4.86
C TRP A 122 25.59 22.51 -3.58
N ASN A 123 26.86 22.94 -3.71
CA ASN A 123 27.68 23.34 -2.57
C ASN A 123 27.03 24.47 -1.77
N TYR A 124 26.42 25.44 -2.46
CA TYR A 124 25.71 26.53 -1.82
C TYR A 124 24.50 26.03 -1.01
N LYS A 125 23.67 25.15 -1.58
CA LYS A 125 22.52 24.57 -0.87
C LYS A 125 22.95 23.71 0.32
N LEU A 126 24.01 22.91 0.19
CA LEU A 126 24.55 22.11 1.28
C LEU A 126 25.01 22.99 2.44
N ASN A 127 25.87 23.96 2.13
CA ASN A 127 26.33 24.93 3.12
C ASN A 127 25.15 25.68 3.74
N LEU A 128 24.11 26.03 2.97
CA LEU A 128 22.92 26.69 3.48
C LEU A 128 22.15 25.85 4.52
N THR A 129 22.15 24.53 4.39
CA THR A 129 21.52 23.61 5.36
C THR A 129 22.37 23.30 6.58
N THR A 130 23.68 23.49 6.52
CA THR A 130 24.60 23.21 7.64
C THR A 130 25.25 24.45 8.25
N ASP A 131 25.07 25.63 7.65
CA ASP A 131 25.69 26.87 8.09
C ASP A 131 24.96 27.42 9.34
N PRO A 132 25.68 27.63 10.45
CA PRO A 132 25.12 28.17 11.69
C PRO A 132 24.35 29.48 11.52
N LYS A 133 24.66 30.27 10.48
CA LYS A 133 23.94 31.52 10.18
C LYS A 133 22.49 31.25 9.78
N PHE A 134 22.20 30.24 8.97
CA PHE A 134 20.83 29.91 8.59
C PHE A 134 20.05 29.33 9.77
N GLU A 135 20.73 28.57 10.62
CA GLU A 135 20.14 28.13 11.88
C GLU A 135 19.85 29.31 12.82
N SER A 136 20.72 30.32 12.86
CA SER A 136 20.48 31.53 13.67
C SER A 136 19.29 32.34 13.18
N VAL A 137 19.07 32.43 11.86
CA VAL A 137 17.86 33.07 11.30
C VAL A 137 16.61 32.28 11.71
N ALA A 138 16.66 30.95 11.67
CA ALA A 138 15.56 30.13 12.15
C ALA A 138 15.28 30.36 13.65
N MET A 139 16.33 30.50 14.48
CA MET A 139 16.18 30.80 15.91
C MET A 139 15.57 32.18 16.17
N GLU A 140 15.87 33.17 15.34
CA GLU A 140 15.30 34.52 15.45
C GLU A 140 13.85 34.56 14.97
N VAL A 141 13.58 34.00 13.79
CA VAL A 141 12.26 34.07 13.13
C VAL A 141 11.26 33.09 13.75
N CYS A 142 11.70 31.94 14.25
CA CYS A 142 10.84 30.89 14.82
C CYS A 142 10.97 30.77 16.34
N LYS A 143 11.44 31.82 17.04
CA LYS A 143 11.74 31.78 18.48
C LYS A 143 10.60 31.24 19.35
N SER A 144 9.37 31.70 19.08
CA SER A 144 8.17 31.29 19.83
C SER A 144 7.86 29.81 19.60
N THR A 145 7.87 29.40 18.33
CA THR A 145 7.59 28.05 17.87
C THR A 145 8.60 27.04 18.40
N ILE A 146 9.89 27.38 18.42
CA ILE A 146 10.95 26.52 18.98
C ILE A 146 10.72 26.27 20.47
N ALA A 147 10.26 27.27 21.23
CA ALA A 147 9.96 27.10 22.65
C ALA A 147 8.75 26.20 22.91
N GLU A 148 7.78 26.17 21.99
CA GLU A 148 6.58 25.33 22.08
C GLU A 148 6.87 23.87 21.68
N ILE A 149 7.78 23.65 20.73
CA ILE A 149 8.13 22.31 20.22
C ILE A 149 9.42 21.83 20.91
N LYS A 150 9.25 21.10 22.03
CA LYS A 150 10.37 20.61 22.85
C LYS A 150 11.41 19.84 22.06
N GLU A 151 10.99 18.97 21.15
CA GLU A 151 11.86 18.15 20.30
C GLU A 151 12.82 19.04 19.49
N CYS A 152 12.32 20.09 18.83
CA CYS A 152 13.17 21.03 18.08
C CYS A 152 14.04 21.92 18.97
N ASN A 153 13.64 22.15 20.22
CA ASN A 153 14.47 22.91 21.16
C ASN A 153 15.69 22.11 21.64
N GLU A 154 15.55 20.80 21.73
CA GLU A 154 16.58 19.86 22.20
C GLU A 154 17.59 19.46 21.11
N GLU A 155 17.30 19.77 19.84
CA GLU A 155 18.18 19.47 18.71
C GLU A 155 19.57 20.12 18.82
N GLU A 156 20.58 19.37 18.35
CA GLU A 156 21.98 19.83 18.33
C GLU A 156 22.16 21.02 17.37
N ARG A 157 22.79 22.08 17.89
CA ARG A 157 23.00 23.34 17.16
C ARG A 157 24.21 23.29 16.24
N GLY A 158 24.10 23.96 15.10
CA GLY A 158 25.17 24.08 14.10
C GLY A 158 25.28 22.89 13.15
N ARG A 159 24.32 21.95 13.18
CA ARG A 159 24.28 20.77 12.31
C ARG A 159 23.10 20.77 11.32
N GLY A 160 22.27 21.80 11.36
CA GLY A 160 21.09 21.91 10.47
C GLY A 160 19.84 21.17 10.95
N TYR A 161 19.94 20.37 12.03
CA TYR A 161 18.83 19.58 12.57
C TYR A 161 17.65 20.43 13.01
N LEU A 162 17.89 21.63 13.54
CA LEU A 162 16.81 22.55 13.94
C LEU A 162 15.86 22.86 12.78
N VAL A 163 16.39 23.23 11.61
CA VAL A 163 15.56 23.61 10.47
C VAL A 163 14.82 22.39 9.95
N SER A 164 15.47 21.23 9.91
CA SER A 164 14.82 19.95 9.59
C SER A 164 13.66 19.67 10.56
N CYS A 165 13.85 19.86 11.87
CA CYS A 165 12.80 19.67 12.85
C CYS A 165 11.64 20.68 12.70
N LEU A 166 11.92 21.94 12.36
CA LEU A 166 10.88 22.92 12.11
C LEU A 166 10.07 22.60 10.85
N VAL A 167 10.72 22.11 9.79
CA VAL A 167 10.05 21.58 8.59
C VAL A 167 9.13 20.42 8.95
N ASP A 168 9.60 19.52 9.81
CA ASP A 168 8.87 18.37 10.33
C ASP A 168 7.59 18.75 11.09
N HIS A 169 7.61 19.91 11.75
CA HIS A 169 6.47 20.45 12.48
C HIS A 169 5.77 21.60 11.75
N ARG A 170 5.98 21.79 10.44
CA ARG A 170 5.42 22.94 9.70
C ARG A 170 3.91 23.13 9.88
N GLY A 171 3.15 22.03 10.03
CA GLY A 171 1.71 22.06 10.24
C GLY A 171 1.27 22.53 11.64
N ASN A 172 2.18 22.58 12.60
CA ASN A 172 1.94 23.12 13.94
C ASN A 172 2.39 24.59 14.06
N ILE A 173 3.06 25.15 13.04
CA ILE A 173 3.58 26.51 13.04
C ILE A 173 2.46 27.49 12.66
N SER A 174 1.93 28.19 13.65
CA SER A 174 0.89 29.21 13.46
C SER A 174 1.46 30.60 13.16
N GLU A 175 2.71 30.87 13.55
CA GLU A 175 3.38 32.15 13.33
C GLU A 175 3.67 32.38 11.83
N TYR A 176 3.11 33.44 11.25
CA TYR A 176 3.19 33.71 9.80
C TYR A 176 4.63 33.85 9.29
N GLN A 177 5.49 34.57 10.00
CA GLN A 177 6.88 34.80 9.57
C GLN A 177 7.70 33.51 9.60
N CYS A 178 7.58 32.72 10.67
CA CYS A 178 8.18 31.41 10.77
C CYS A 178 7.64 30.46 9.71
N ASN A 179 6.32 30.43 9.50
CA ASN A 179 5.69 29.58 8.50
C ASN A 179 6.20 29.90 7.07
N GLN A 180 6.31 31.18 6.70
CA GLN A 180 6.88 31.60 5.42
C GLN A 180 8.35 31.20 5.28
N TYR A 181 9.15 31.40 6.33
CA TYR A 181 10.55 31.01 6.34
C TYR A 181 10.68 29.50 6.14
N ILE A 182 9.93 28.70 6.91
CA ILE A 182 9.93 27.24 6.82
C ILE A 182 9.39 26.76 5.48
N THR A 183 8.40 27.41 4.88
CA THR A 183 7.90 27.06 3.54
C THR A 183 8.98 27.26 2.47
N LYS A 184 9.73 28.37 2.53
CA LYS A 184 10.87 28.60 1.61
C LYS A 184 12.00 27.61 1.84
N MET A 185 12.34 27.35 3.11
CA MET A 185 13.35 26.36 3.46
C MET A 185 12.96 24.94 3.03
N THR A 186 11.68 24.57 3.17
CA THR A 186 11.11 23.31 2.69
C THR A 186 11.43 23.13 1.20
N SER A 187 11.10 24.10 0.34
CA SER A 187 11.37 24.00 -1.10
C SER A 187 12.86 23.78 -1.40
N ILE A 188 13.77 24.41 -0.64
CA ILE A 188 15.21 24.27 -0.85
C ILE A 188 15.72 22.91 -0.37
N ILE A 189 15.33 22.48 0.82
CA ILE A 189 15.72 21.20 1.41
C ILE A 189 15.23 20.03 0.55
N PHE A 190 13.98 20.06 0.08
CA PHE A 190 13.44 18.99 -0.76
C PHE A 190 13.89 19.04 -2.22
N SER A 191 14.58 20.11 -2.64
CA SER A 191 15.18 20.12 -3.97
C SER A 191 16.35 19.16 -4.10
N ASP A 192 16.98 18.76 -2.99
CA ASP A 192 17.99 17.70 -2.94
C ASP A 192 17.91 17.01 -1.58
N TYR A 193 17.40 15.78 -1.55
CA TYR A 193 17.18 15.03 -0.31
C TYR A 193 18.46 14.82 0.52
N ARG A 194 19.66 14.96 -0.06
CA ARG A 194 20.93 14.92 0.70
C ARG A 194 21.02 16.04 1.73
N LEU A 195 20.22 17.09 1.54
CA LEU A 195 20.10 18.25 2.41
C LEU A 195 19.10 18.04 3.55
N ILE A 196 18.38 16.90 3.56
CA ILE A 196 17.54 16.49 4.70
C ILE A 196 18.50 15.99 5.78
N CYS A 197 18.70 16.82 6.81
CA CYS A 197 19.68 16.56 7.86
C CYS A 197 19.45 15.19 8.51
N GLY A 198 20.52 14.39 8.60
CA GLY A 198 20.49 13.03 9.14
C GLY A 198 20.01 11.94 8.18
N PHE A 199 19.49 12.27 6.99
CA PHE A 199 19.14 11.26 5.98
C PHE A 199 20.37 10.50 5.51
N MET A 200 21.42 11.23 5.10
CA MET A 200 22.66 10.62 4.63
C MET A 200 23.33 9.78 5.70
N ASP A 201 23.31 10.21 6.96
CA ASP A 201 23.91 9.44 8.06
C ASP A 201 23.20 8.10 8.28
N LYS A 202 21.86 8.09 8.20
CA LYS A 202 21.03 6.89 8.38
C LYS A 202 21.09 5.94 7.18
N CYS A 203 21.18 6.47 5.95
CA CYS A 203 21.06 5.69 4.72
C CYS A 203 22.36 5.42 3.97
N LYS A 204 23.51 5.97 4.39
CA LYS A 204 24.79 5.85 3.64
C LYS A 204 25.18 4.40 3.30
N GLU A 205 25.06 3.49 4.26
CA GLU A 205 25.40 2.08 4.02
C GLU A 205 24.45 1.43 3.02
N ASP A 206 23.14 1.65 3.17
CA ASP A 206 22.12 1.08 2.28
C ASP A 206 22.24 1.64 0.86
N ILE A 207 22.55 2.93 0.71
CA ILE A 207 22.86 3.56 -0.57
C ILE A 207 24.00 2.83 -1.29
N ASN A 208 25.07 2.49 -0.56
CA ASN A 208 26.21 1.77 -1.13
C ASN A 208 25.88 0.30 -1.42
N ASN A 209 25.17 -0.37 -0.50
CA ASN A 209 24.81 -1.78 -0.61
C ASN A 209 23.86 -2.05 -1.78
N MET A 210 22.88 -1.16 -1.96
CA MET A 210 21.89 -1.19 -3.04
C MET A 210 22.40 -0.54 -4.33
N ARG A 211 23.60 0.07 -4.29
CA ARG A 211 24.19 0.82 -5.40
C ARG A 211 23.27 1.93 -5.91
N CYS A 212 22.52 2.54 -4.98
CA CYS A 212 21.66 3.68 -5.27
C CYS A 212 22.46 4.98 -5.37
N GLY A 213 23.74 5.02 -4.98
CA GLY A 213 24.59 6.20 -5.14
C GLY A 213 24.71 6.60 -6.61
N SER A 214 24.84 7.91 -6.89
CA SER A 214 24.74 8.51 -8.24
C SER A 214 25.21 7.59 -9.36
N ILE A 215 24.23 6.99 -10.03
CA ILE A 215 24.44 6.16 -11.21
C ILE A 215 24.95 7.12 -12.30
N ASN A 216 26.19 6.89 -12.74
CA ASN A 216 26.93 7.57 -13.81
C ASN A 216 27.56 8.94 -13.48
N VAL A 217 28.85 8.91 -13.12
CA VAL A 217 29.75 10.09 -13.20
C VAL A 217 30.24 10.34 -14.64
N GLY A 218 29.98 9.40 -15.57
CA GLY A 218 30.52 9.42 -16.94
C GLY A 218 29.48 9.58 -18.07
N HIS A 219 28.19 9.35 -17.79
CA HIS A 219 27.09 9.70 -18.70
C HIS A 219 26.30 10.83 -18.07
N LYS A 220 26.02 11.87 -18.86
CA LYS A 220 25.24 13.05 -18.50
C LYS A 220 23.79 12.67 -18.20
N ASP A 221 23.54 11.95 -17.12
CA ASP A 221 22.18 11.76 -16.63
C ASP A 221 21.82 12.91 -15.69
N VAL A 222 20.97 13.74 -16.28
CA VAL A 222 20.65 15.09 -15.86
C VAL A 222 19.79 15.15 -14.61
N HIS A 223 19.21 14.03 -14.15
CA HIS A 223 18.12 14.03 -13.17
C HIS A 223 18.51 13.51 -11.77
N SER A 224 19.79 13.54 -11.40
CA SER A 224 20.32 12.84 -10.21
C SER A 224 19.81 13.30 -8.83
N GLN A 225 19.08 14.42 -8.73
CA GLN A 225 18.68 15.01 -7.43
C GLN A 225 17.60 14.22 -6.67
N GLY A 226 16.84 13.33 -7.32
CA GLY A 226 15.84 12.46 -6.69
C GLY A 226 16.08 10.96 -6.89
N GLU A 227 17.07 10.58 -7.70
CA GLU A 227 17.27 9.19 -8.14
C GLU A 227 17.69 8.24 -7.01
N VAL A 228 18.46 8.72 -6.04
CA VAL A 228 18.85 7.87 -4.90
C VAL A 228 17.64 7.57 -4.02
N ILE A 229 16.77 8.56 -3.75
CA ILE A 229 15.52 8.34 -3.02
C ILE A 229 14.62 7.41 -3.81
N ALA A 230 14.39 7.68 -5.10
CA ALA A 230 13.59 6.80 -5.94
C ALA A 230 14.12 5.37 -5.98
N CYS A 231 15.44 5.18 -6.01
CA CYS A 231 16.10 3.88 -5.93
C CYS A 231 15.86 3.21 -4.57
N LEU A 232 16.03 3.95 -3.48
CA LEU A 232 15.80 3.45 -2.12
C LEU A 232 14.32 3.14 -1.85
N GLU A 233 13.39 3.96 -2.32
CA GLU A 233 11.95 3.73 -2.27
C GLU A 233 11.56 2.48 -3.07
N LYS A 234 12.09 2.32 -4.29
CA LYS A 234 11.91 1.10 -5.08
C LYS A 234 12.50 -0.11 -4.39
N ALA A 235 13.66 0.02 -3.75
CA ALA A 235 14.29 -1.05 -2.98
C ALA A 235 13.43 -1.44 -1.77
N LEU A 236 12.95 -0.47 -0.99
CA LEU A 236 12.10 -0.66 0.18
C LEU A 236 10.80 -1.38 -0.17
N VAL A 237 10.18 -0.96 -1.27
CA VAL A 237 8.96 -1.60 -1.80
C VAL A 237 9.24 -3.03 -2.26
N ARG A 238 10.33 -3.27 -2.99
CA ARG A 238 10.71 -4.62 -3.46
C ARG A 238 11.04 -5.57 -2.33
N GLU A 239 11.65 -5.05 -1.26
CA GLU A 239 11.94 -5.81 -0.05
C GLU A 239 10.65 -6.39 0.56
N ALA A 240 9.56 -5.62 0.57
CA ALA A 240 8.26 -6.09 1.04
C ALA A 240 7.61 -7.15 0.12
N GLU A 241 8.04 -7.26 -1.14
CA GLU A 241 7.50 -8.18 -2.15
C GLU A 241 8.33 -9.45 -2.31
N GLN A 242 9.41 -9.64 -1.54
CA GLN A 242 10.32 -10.78 -1.65
C GLN A 242 10.48 -11.52 -0.31
N GLN A 243 10.55 -12.85 -0.37
CA GLN A 243 10.77 -13.71 0.81
C GLN A 243 12.24 -13.74 1.26
N ASP A 244 13.18 -13.55 0.33
CA ASP A 244 14.60 -13.71 0.59
C ASP A 244 15.28 -12.33 0.62
N HIS A 245 15.46 -11.79 1.82
CA HIS A 245 16.07 -10.47 2.03
C HIS A 245 17.59 -10.57 1.84
N VAL A 246 18.04 -10.69 0.59
CA VAL A 246 19.47 -10.84 0.27
C VAL A 246 20.29 -9.64 0.77
N ARG A 247 19.67 -8.45 0.89
CA ARG A 247 20.20 -7.23 1.55
C ARG A 247 19.04 -6.35 2.07
N PRO A 248 18.60 -6.50 3.33
CA PRO A 248 17.52 -5.65 3.87
C PRO A 248 18.03 -4.23 4.10
N ILE A 249 17.17 -3.23 3.84
CA ILE A 249 17.44 -1.84 4.22
C ILE A 249 17.36 -1.74 5.74
N LYS A 250 18.29 -1.03 6.38
CA LYS A 250 18.26 -0.86 7.85
C LYS A 250 17.01 -0.12 8.29
N GLU A 251 16.41 -0.51 9.41
CA GLU A 251 15.18 0.10 9.96
C GLU A 251 15.28 1.64 10.08
N GLU A 252 16.45 2.17 10.46
CA GLU A 252 16.68 3.62 10.54
C GLU A 252 16.61 4.31 9.17
N CYS A 253 17.12 3.66 8.12
CA CYS A 253 17.02 4.15 6.76
C CYS A 253 15.61 3.98 6.20
N GLN A 254 14.92 2.86 6.49
CA GLN A 254 13.51 2.66 6.11
C GLN A 254 12.62 3.79 6.67
N LYS A 255 12.78 4.11 7.95
CA LYS A 255 12.10 5.25 8.60
C LYS A 255 12.47 6.58 7.95
N ALA A 256 13.74 6.79 7.60
CA ALA A 256 14.17 7.99 6.91
C ALA A 256 13.53 8.11 5.52
N ILE A 257 13.47 7.03 4.73
CA ILE A 257 12.82 7.00 3.41
C ILE A 257 11.33 7.35 3.53
N LEU A 258 10.60 6.67 4.42
CA LEU A 258 9.17 6.95 4.66
C LEU A 258 8.95 8.38 5.17
N ARG A 259 9.88 8.92 5.97
CA ARG A 259 9.84 10.31 6.43
C ARG A 259 10.00 11.30 5.29
N VAL A 260 10.95 11.10 4.38
CA VAL A 260 11.11 11.95 3.18
C VAL A 260 9.84 11.89 2.32
N ALA A 261 9.25 10.70 2.17
CA ALA A 261 7.99 10.53 1.46
C ALA A 261 6.85 11.28 2.17
N GLU A 262 6.70 11.19 3.49
CA GLU A 262 5.71 11.98 4.26
C GLU A 262 5.87 13.49 4.04
N LEU A 263 7.07 14.04 4.14
CA LEU A 263 7.29 15.49 4.06
C LEU A 263 7.04 16.07 2.65
N SER A 264 7.25 15.26 1.62
CA SER A 264 6.98 15.60 0.21
C SER A 264 5.51 15.40 -0.20
N SER A 265 4.67 14.80 0.66
CA SER A 265 3.31 14.33 0.29
C SER A 265 2.26 15.42 0.02
N ASP A 266 2.50 16.64 0.48
CA ASP A 266 1.56 17.76 0.40
C ASP A 266 1.51 18.37 -1.00
N ASP A 267 2.67 18.57 -1.61
CA ASP A 267 2.78 19.14 -2.94
C ASP A 267 3.71 18.28 -3.79
N PHE A 268 3.19 17.81 -4.93
CA PHE A 268 3.93 16.93 -5.84
C PHE A 268 5.22 17.59 -6.40
N HIS A 269 5.34 18.92 -6.36
CA HIS A 269 6.59 19.61 -6.73
C HIS A 269 7.74 19.30 -5.76
N LEU A 270 7.43 18.94 -4.50
CA LEU A 270 8.43 18.58 -3.49
C LEU A 270 8.99 17.17 -3.71
N ASP A 271 8.27 16.32 -4.45
CA ASP A 271 8.72 14.99 -4.87
C ASP A 271 9.35 15.10 -6.25
N ARG A 272 10.64 15.40 -6.28
CA ARG A 272 11.39 15.72 -7.50
C ARG A 272 11.31 14.60 -8.56
N HIS A 273 11.45 13.34 -8.14
CA HIS A 273 11.40 12.20 -9.06
C HIS A 273 10.00 12.04 -9.65
N LEU A 274 8.96 12.13 -8.84
CA LEU A 274 7.58 12.04 -9.30
C LEU A 274 7.18 13.24 -10.16
N TYR A 275 7.55 14.46 -9.77
CA TYR A 275 7.32 15.68 -10.55
C TYR A 275 7.83 15.52 -11.98
N PHE A 276 9.08 15.11 -12.17
CA PHE A 276 9.63 14.93 -13.51
C PHE A 276 9.02 13.76 -14.27
N SER A 277 8.66 12.69 -13.56
CA SER A 277 8.01 11.54 -14.18
C SER A 277 6.59 11.87 -14.63
N CYS A 278 5.91 12.81 -13.98
CA CYS A 278 4.48 13.06 -14.13
C CYS A 278 4.08 14.46 -14.60
N ARG A 279 4.98 15.42 -14.79
CA ARG A 279 4.61 16.82 -15.13
C ARG A 279 3.74 16.94 -16.39
N ASP A 280 4.05 16.18 -17.44
CA ASP A 280 3.33 16.25 -18.71
C ASP A 280 1.95 15.59 -18.58
N ASP A 281 1.88 14.49 -17.82
CA ASP A 281 0.62 13.84 -17.44
C ASP A 281 -0.23 14.74 -16.51
N ARG A 282 0.40 15.50 -15.61
CA ARG A 282 -0.28 16.49 -14.75
C ARG A 282 -0.92 17.59 -15.60
N GLU A 283 -0.22 18.12 -16.62
CA GLU A 283 -0.81 19.10 -17.54
C GLU A 283 -1.95 18.50 -18.36
N ARG A 284 -1.85 17.22 -18.74
CA ARG A 284 -2.85 16.55 -19.56
C ARG A 284 -4.14 16.21 -18.79
N PHE A 285 -4.01 15.67 -17.59
CA PHE A 285 -5.15 15.15 -16.81
C PHE A 285 -5.61 16.09 -15.69
N CYS A 286 -4.68 16.87 -15.12
CA CYS A 286 -4.87 17.58 -13.86
C CYS A 286 -4.56 19.10 -13.98
N GLN A 287 -4.72 19.68 -15.17
CA GLN A 287 -4.38 21.08 -15.45
C GLN A 287 -4.98 22.07 -14.44
N ASN A 288 -6.27 21.87 -14.13
CA ASN A 288 -7.06 22.74 -13.25
C ASN A 288 -6.93 22.36 -11.76
N THR A 289 -6.17 21.31 -11.44
CA THR A 289 -5.96 20.88 -10.06
C THR A 289 -4.87 21.73 -9.42
N GLN A 290 -5.24 22.47 -8.38
CA GLN A 290 -4.30 23.27 -7.60
C GLN A 290 -3.30 22.36 -6.86
N ALA A 291 -2.04 22.76 -6.84
CA ALA A 291 -0.99 22.10 -6.06
C ALA A 291 -1.18 22.32 -4.55
N GLY A 292 -0.63 21.42 -3.74
CA GLY A 292 -0.84 21.37 -2.30
C GLY A 292 -2.00 20.46 -1.86
N GLU A 293 -2.02 20.17 -0.57
CA GLU A 293 -2.94 19.28 0.14
C GLU A 293 -3.06 17.85 -0.44
N GLY A 294 -2.06 17.40 -1.20
CA GLY A 294 -2.07 16.10 -1.88
C GLY A 294 -3.03 16.02 -3.09
N LYS A 295 -3.64 17.13 -3.52
CA LYS A 295 -4.69 17.14 -4.55
C LYS A 295 -4.21 16.64 -5.91
N VAL A 296 -2.99 17.01 -6.29
CA VAL A 296 -2.40 16.56 -7.57
C VAL A 296 -2.13 15.06 -7.55
N TYR A 297 -1.61 14.50 -6.44
CA TYR A 297 -1.47 13.05 -6.27
C TYR A 297 -2.81 12.34 -6.44
N LYS A 298 -3.85 12.82 -5.74
CA LYS A 298 -5.21 12.25 -5.82
C LYS A 298 -5.74 12.25 -7.25
N CYS A 299 -5.57 13.35 -7.99
CA CYS A 299 -5.95 13.45 -9.39
C CYS A 299 -5.16 12.45 -10.28
N LEU A 300 -3.83 12.41 -10.14
CA LEU A 300 -2.98 11.52 -10.92
C LEU A 300 -3.29 10.04 -10.63
N PHE A 301 -3.59 9.67 -9.38
CA PHE A 301 -4.00 8.32 -9.02
C PHE A 301 -5.29 7.89 -9.75
N ASN A 302 -6.28 8.78 -9.83
CA ASN A 302 -7.53 8.49 -10.54
C ASN A 302 -7.33 8.27 -12.04
N HIS A 303 -6.30 8.88 -12.64
CA HIS A 303 -5.95 8.73 -14.05
C HIS A 303 -4.80 7.74 -14.31
N LYS A 304 -4.25 7.10 -13.27
CA LYS A 304 -3.08 6.21 -13.35
C LYS A 304 -3.24 5.11 -14.41
N PHE A 305 -4.47 4.62 -14.61
CA PHE A 305 -4.76 3.52 -15.52
C PHE A 305 -5.25 3.91 -16.91
N GLU A 306 -5.37 5.20 -17.20
CA GLU A 306 -5.68 5.68 -18.55
C GLU A 306 -4.57 5.30 -19.54
N GLU A 307 -4.93 4.99 -20.79
CA GLU A 307 -3.95 4.63 -21.84
C GLU A 307 -2.98 5.76 -22.15
N ALA A 308 -3.48 6.99 -22.02
CA ALA A 308 -2.76 8.22 -22.25
C ALA A 308 -1.70 8.56 -21.19
N MET A 309 -1.70 7.86 -20.04
CA MET A 309 -0.75 8.06 -18.93
C MET A 309 0.61 7.42 -19.26
N SER A 310 1.69 8.20 -19.16
CA SER A 310 3.04 7.71 -19.43
C SER A 310 3.46 6.56 -18.50
N GLU A 311 4.28 5.62 -18.98
CA GLU A 311 4.78 4.52 -18.13
C GLU A 311 5.64 5.03 -16.98
N LYS A 312 6.48 6.05 -17.24
CA LYS A 312 7.32 6.67 -16.19
C LYS A 312 6.47 7.24 -15.05
N CYS A 313 5.42 7.99 -15.37
CA CYS A 313 4.53 8.51 -14.33
C CYS A 313 3.77 7.38 -13.62
N ARG A 314 3.25 6.41 -14.38
CA ARG A 314 2.53 5.26 -13.82
C ARG A 314 3.39 4.47 -12.83
N ASP A 315 4.66 4.25 -13.14
CA ASP A 315 5.61 3.56 -12.26
C ASP A 315 5.90 4.39 -11.00
N ALA A 316 6.17 5.69 -11.14
CA ALA A 316 6.39 6.60 -10.01
C ALA A 316 5.16 6.65 -9.07
N LEU A 317 3.95 6.76 -9.63
CA LEU A 317 2.69 6.70 -8.88
C LEU A 317 2.51 5.34 -8.19
N THR A 318 2.89 4.24 -8.84
CA THR A 318 2.81 2.90 -8.25
C THR A 318 3.73 2.75 -7.05
N THR A 319 5.00 3.18 -7.18
CA THR A 319 5.94 3.22 -6.04
C THR A 319 5.37 4.07 -4.91
N ARG A 320 4.82 5.25 -5.23
CA ARG A 320 4.22 6.13 -4.24
C ARG A 320 3.04 5.49 -3.50
N GLN A 321 2.12 4.83 -4.20
CA GLN A 321 0.99 4.13 -3.59
C GLN A 321 1.44 2.97 -2.70
N LYS A 322 2.50 2.26 -3.09
CA LYS A 322 3.09 1.18 -2.28
C LYS A 322 3.71 1.69 -0.98
N LEU A 323 4.38 2.85 -1.01
CA LEU A 323 4.84 3.52 0.21
C LEU A 323 3.66 3.93 1.11
N ILE A 324 2.54 4.41 0.55
CA ILE A 324 1.34 4.73 1.33
C ILE A 324 0.73 3.48 1.98
N SER A 325 0.77 2.33 1.31
CA SER A 325 0.33 1.05 1.88
C SER A 325 1.16 0.66 3.12
N GLN A 326 2.47 0.89 3.07
CA GLN A 326 3.40 0.65 4.19
C GLN A 326 3.24 1.67 5.33
N ASP A 327 3.08 2.96 5.02
CA ASP A 327 2.80 4.01 6.00
C ASP A 327 1.76 5.02 5.46
N TYR A 328 0.59 5.06 6.10
CA TYR A 328 -0.51 5.92 5.68
C TYR A 328 -0.15 7.41 5.71
N LYS A 329 0.85 7.81 6.52
CA LYS A 329 1.29 9.21 6.65
C LYS A 329 1.94 9.74 5.38
N VAL A 330 2.41 8.85 4.50
CA VAL A 330 2.92 9.22 3.17
C VAL A 330 1.83 9.85 2.29
N SER A 331 0.55 9.73 2.68
CA SER A 331 -0.56 10.50 2.15
C SER A 331 -0.92 11.68 3.04
N TYR A 332 -0.66 12.90 2.56
CA TYR A 332 -1.04 14.13 3.26
C TYR A 332 -2.55 14.23 3.48
N SER A 333 -3.36 13.99 2.44
CA SER A 333 -4.82 14.15 2.49
C SER A 333 -5.46 13.19 3.49
N LEU A 334 -5.05 11.91 3.47
CA LEU A 334 -5.52 10.89 4.41
C LEU A 334 -5.07 11.20 5.84
N ALA A 335 -3.78 11.49 6.03
CA ALA A 335 -3.24 11.79 7.35
C ALA A 335 -3.91 13.02 7.98
N LYS A 336 -4.14 14.07 7.19
CA LYS A 336 -4.83 15.30 7.62
C LYS A 336 -6.29 15.02 7.98
N ALA A 337 -7.05 14.38 7.08
CA ALA A 337 -8.48 14.12 7.27
C ALA A 337 -8.73 13.21 8.49
N CYS A 338 -7.92 12.17 8.67
CA CYS A 338 -8.13 11.18 9.73
C CYS A 338 -7.43 11.50 11.06
N LYS A 339 -6.59 12.56 11.14
CA LYS A 339 -5.79 12.90 12.34
C LYS A 339 -6.60 12.95 13.63
N LEU A 340 -7.75 13.63 13.61
CA LEU A 340 -8.60 13.80 14.80
C LEU A 340 -9.34 12.51 15.15
N ASP A 341 -9.81 11.77 14.15
CA ASP A 341 -10.57 10.55 14.35
C ASP A 341 -9.67 9.43 14.90
N LEU A 342 -8.45 9.28 14.38
CA LEU A 342 -7.46 8.35 14.92
C LEU A 342 -7.17 8.58 16.41
N ARG A 343 -7.01 9.85 16.81
CA ARG A 343 -6.81 10.24 18.23
C ARG A 343 -8.04 9.94 19.08
N LYS A 344 -9.24 10.31 18.61
CA LYS A 344 -10.51 10.09 19.34
C LYS A 344 -10.82 8.62 19.52
N GLN A 345 -10.61 7.81 18.48
CA GLN A 345 -10.89 6.38 18.49
C GLN A 345 -9.77 5.56 19.13
N ARG A 346 -8.64 6.19 19.49
CA ARG A 346 -7.46 5.55 20.05
C ARG A 346 -6.95 4.44 19.13
N CYS A 347 -6.91 4.71 17.83
CA CYS A 347 -6.23 3.88 16.84
C CYS A 347 -4.70 4.05 16.94
N SER A 348 -4.18 3.94 18.16
CA SER A 348 -2.76 3.98 18.43
C SER A 348 -2.18 2.59 18.22
N LEU A 349 -0.97 2.57 17.67
CA LEU A 349 -0.04 1.45 17.55
C LEU A 349 0.17 0.79 18.92
N ASP A 350 -0.76 -0.08 19.32
CA ASP A 350 -0.71 -0.79 20.59
C ASP A 350 0.42 -1.82 20.50
N THR A 351 1.41 -1.72 21.40
CA THR A 351 2.68 -2.46 21.35
C THR A 351 2.53 -3.99 21.47
N ASN A 352 1.32 -4.47 21.73
CA ASN A 352 0.97 -5.86 21.98
C ASN A 352 0.62 -6.68 20.72
N LEU A 353 0.51 -6.06 19.53
CA LEU A 353 0.41 -6.80 18.25
C LEU A 353 1.63 -6.51 17.37
N PRO A 354 2.32 -7.54 16.82
CA PRO A 354 3.43 -7.35 15.88
C PRO A 354 3.05 -6.52 14.64
N ARG A 355 1.81 -6.66 14.15
CA ARG A 355 1.23 -5.87 13.04
C ARG A 355 0.93 -4.42 13.39
N ALA A 356 0.88 -4.07 14.68
CA ALA A 356 0.56 -2.73 15.17
C ALA A 356 1.81 -1.91 15.48
N ARG A 357 3.02 -2.35 15.08
CA ARG A 357 4.26 -1.57 15.27
C ARG A 357 4.51 -0.54 14.17
N GLU A 358 3.80 -0.64 13.05
CA GLU A 358 3.98 0.19 11.85
C GLU A 358 2.68 0.90 11.50
N ALA A 359 2.74 2.16 11.06
CA ALA A 359 1.60 2.97 10.67
C ALA A 359 0.98 2.54 9.32
N ARG A 360 0.74 1.23 9.13
CA ARG A 360 0.22 0.65 7.89
C ARG A 360 -1.19 1.14 7.57
N LEU A 361 -1.47 1.26 6.27
CA LEU A 361 -2.79 1.67 5.77
C LEU A 361 -3.90 0.70 6.19
N SER A 362 -3.66 -0.62 6.08
CA SER A 362 -4.65 -1.64 6.43
C SER A 362 -5.08 -1.57 7.90
N TYR A 363 -4.15 -1.27 8.82
CA TYR A 363 -4.47 -1.10 10.23
C TYR A 363 -5.35 0.14 10.47
N LEU A 364 -5.03 1.27 9.84
CA LEU A 364 -5.84 2.49 9.90
C LEU A 364 -7.28 2.21 9.45
N LEU A 365 -7.43 1.59 8.27
CA LEU A 365 -8.73 1.29 7.68
C LEU A 365 -9.56 0.41 8.61
N LEU A 366 -8.98 -0.70 9.09
CA LEU A 366 -9.67 -1.65 9.95
C LEU A 366 -10.04 -1.05 11.33
N CYS A 367 -9.16 -0.23 11.91
CA CYS A 367 -9.43 0.39 13.21
C CYS A 367 -10.61 1.39 13.15
N LEU A 368 -10.59 2.27 12.15
CA LEU A 368 -11.64 3.26 11.97
C LEU A 368 -12.96 2.59 11.54
N GLU A 369 -12.92 1.56 10.71
CA GLU A 369 -14.12 0.79 10.34
C GLU A 369 -14.72 0.09 11.55
N ALA A 370 -13.90 -0.52 12.42
CA ALA A 370 -14.39 -1.08 13.67
C ALA A 370 -15.04 -0.02 14.58
N ALA A 371 -14.61 1.23 14.53
CA ALA A 371 -15.26 2.34 15.24
C ALA A 371 -16.61 2.68 14.61
N VAL A 372 -16.71 2.74 13.28
CA VAL A 372 -17.97 2.97 12.53
C VAL A 372 -18.99 1.87 12.85
N HIS A 373 -18.60 0.60 12.82
CA HIS A 373 -19.47 -0.53 13.19
C HIS A 373 -20.01 -0.45 14.63
N ARG A 374 -19.22 0.09 15.57
CA ARG A 374 -19.63 0.34 16.95
C ARG A 374 -20.54 1.57 17.10
N GLY A 375 -20.91 2.24 16.01
CA GLY A 375 -21.70 3.46 16.00
C GLY A 375 -20.93 4.68 16.52
N ARG A 376 -19.59 4.63 16.54
CA ARG A 376 -18.77 5.77 16.93
C ARG A 376 -18.60 6.70 15.73
N PRO A 377 -18.65 8.03 15.93
CA PRO A 377 -18.53 8.97 14.83
C PRO A 377 -17.09 9.01 14.29
N VAL A 378 -16.98 8.92 12.97
CA VAL A 378 -15.79 9.22 12.16
C VAL A 378 -16.19 10.32 11.17
N SER A 379 -15.34 11.32 10.94
CA SER A 379 -15.67 12.44 10.07
C SER A 379 -15.93 12.01 8.63
N GLY A 380 -16.81 12.73 7.92
CA GLY A 380 -17.09 12.46 6.50
C GLY A 380 -15.87 12.67 5.60
N GLU A 381 -14.98 13.61 5.96
CA GLU A 381 -13.71 13.83 5.25
C GLU A 381 -12.79 12.61 5.39
N CYS A 382 -12.62 12.07 6.60
CA CYS A 382 -11.81 10.86 6.80
C CYS A 382 -12.43 9.64 6.12
N GLN A 383 -13.74 9.43 6.23
CA GLN A 383 -14.43 8.33 5.54
C GLN A 383 -14.28 8.44 4.00
N GLY A 384 -14.32 9.66 3.45
CA GLY A 384 -14.07 9.90 2.03
C GLY A 384 -12.67 9.47 1.60
N GLU A 385 -11.64 9.88 2.35
CA GLU A 385 -10.26 9.45 2.08
C GLU A 385 -10.11 7.93 2.25
N MET A 386 -10.71 7.33 3.29
CA MET A 386 -10.72 5.86 3.46
C MET A 386 -11.30 5.15 2.23
N LEU A 387 -12.41 5.65 1.67
CA LEU A 387 -13.04 5.08 0.48
C LEU A 387 -12.14 5.18 -0.76
N ASP A 388 -11.41 6.28 -0.93
CA ASP A 388 -10.47 6.45 -2.03
C ASP A 388 -9.31 5.44 -1.95
N TYR A 389 -8.77 5.23 -0.74
CA TYR A 389 -7.70 4.24 -0.53
C TYR A 389 -8.19 2.80 -0.64
N ARG A 390 -9.43 2.51 -0.21
CA ARG A 390 -10.07 1.21 -0.43
C ARG A 390 -10.21 0.88 -1.91
N ARG A 391 -10.69 1.86 -2.71
CA ARG A 391 -10.77 1.73 -4.17
C ARG A 391 -9.39 1.45 -4.77
N MET A 392 -8.39 2.20 -4.32
CA MET A 392 -7.00 2.03 -4.78
C MET A 392 -6.48 0.61 -4.54
N LEU A 393 -6.73 0.03 -3.36
CA LEU A 393 -6.37 -1.35 -3.01
C LEU A 393 -7.08 -2.39 -3.90
N MET A 394 -8.33 -2.13 -4.30
CA MET A 394 -9.11 -3.01 -5.18
C MET A 394 -8.84 -2.80 -6.67
N GLU A 395 -8.21 -1.69 -7.07
CA GLU A 395 -7.83 -1.45 -8.46
C GLU A 395 -6.45 -2.02 -8.81
N ASP A 396 -5.55 -2.10 -7.82
CA ASP A 396 -4.15 -2.48 -7.98
C ASP A 396 -3.68 -3.49 -6.92
N PHE A 397 -3.57 -4.76 -7.33
CA PHE A 397 -3.12 -5.84 -6.46
C PHE A 397 -1.68 -5.64 -5.94
N SER A 398 -0.85 -4.86 -6.65
CA SER A 398 0.56 -4.66 -6.28
C SER A 398 0.72 -3.82 -5.02
N LEU A 399 -0.36 -3.16 -4.55
CA LEU A 399 -0.37 -2.40 -3.30
C LEU A 399 -0.51 -3.29 -2.06
N SER A 400 -0.77 -4.59 -2.25
CA SER A 400 -0.88 -5.59 -1.20
C SER A 400 0.30 -6.55 -1.28
N PRO A 401 1.39 -6.33 -0.52
CA PRO A 401 2.60 -7.15 -0.62
C PRO A 401 2.34 -8.64 -0.37
N GLU A 402 1.40 -8.97 0.51
CA GLU A 402 0.99 -10.35 0.79
C GLU A 402 0.40 -11.04 -0.45
N ILE A 403 -0.32 -10.30 -1.30
CA ILE A 403 -0.85 -10.83 -2.56
C ILE A 403 0.29 -11.08 -3.55
N VAL A 404 1.20 -10.11 -3.71
CA VAL A 404 2.36 -10.24 -4.61
C VAL A 404 3.27 -11.40 -4.20
N LEU A 405 3.45 -11.60 -2.89
CA LEU A 405 4.26 -12.68 -2.32
C LEU A 405 3.61 -14.06 -2.48
N HIS A 406 2.37 -14.20 -2.03
CA HIS A 406 1.74 -15.52 -1.88
C HIS A 406 0.94 -15.97 -3.11
N CYS A 407 0.67 -15.08 -4.07
CA CYS A 407 -0.11 -15.39 -5.28
C CYS A 407 0.74 -15.30 -6.55
N ARG A 408 2.07 -15.17 -6.43
CA ARG A 408 2.97 -14.92 -7.56
C ARG A 408 2.79 -15.96 -8.67
N THR A 409 2.76 -17.23 -8.29
CA THR A 409 2.61 -18.37 -9.19
C THR A 409 1.32 -18.30 -10.00
N GLU A 410 0.20 -17.99 -9.32
CA GLU A 410 -1.12 -17.87 -9.93
C GLU A 410 -1.20 -16.63 -10.83
N ILE A 411 -0.60 -15.51 -10.40
CA ILE A 411 -0.54 -14.28 -11.20
C ILE A 411 0.19 -14.53 -12.51
N GLU A 412 1.38 -15.14 -12.47
CA GLU A 412 2.21 -15.39 -13.64
C GLU A 412 1.59 -16.44 -14.57
N ALA A 413 1.06 -17.53 -14.01
CA ALA A 413 0.53 -18.66 -14.78
C ALA A 413 -0.88 -18.43 -15.34
N HIS A 414 -1.74 -17.69 -14.65
CA HIS A 414 -3.18 -17.64 -14.95
C HIS A 414 -3.76 -16.23 -15.12
N CYS A 415 -3.13 -15.20 -14.56
CA CYS A 415 -3.64 -13.82 -14.61
C CYS A 415 -2.73 -12.84 -15.36
N SER A 416 -1.77 -13.35 -16.14
CA SER A 416 -0.86 -12.53 -16.94
C SER A 416 -1.64 -11.70 -17.97
N GLY A 417 -1.26 -10.42 -18.13
CA GLY A 417 -1.94 -9.49 -19.05
C GLY A 417 -3.25 -8.90 -18.53
N LEU A 418 -3.79 -9.35 -17.39
CA LEU A 418 -4.99 -8.76 -16.75
C LEU A 418 -4.68 -7.58 -15.83
N HIS A 419 -3.60 -6.87 -16.09
CA HIS A 419 -3.16 -5.78 -15.23
C HIS A 419 -4.21 -4.66 -15.23
N ARG A 420 -4.44 -4.05 -14.05
CA ARG A 420 -5.19 -2.80 -13.81
C ARG A 420 -6.70 -2.94 -13.58
N LYS A 421 -7.30 -1.90 -12.99
CA LYS A 421 -8.74 -1.77 -12.69
C LYS A 421 -9.35 -2.96 -11.93
N GLY A 422 -8.58 -3.65 -11.10
CA GLY A 422 -9.05 -4.79 -10.30
C GLY A 422 -9.23 -6.12 -11.04
N ARG A 423 -8.93 -6.18 -12.36
CA ARG A 423 -9.11 -7.41 -13.16
C ARG A 423 -8.22 -8.56 -12.70
N THR A 424 -6.99 -8.26 -12.26
CA THR A 424 -6.09 -9.27 -11.69
C THR A 424 -6.66 -9.84 -10.39
N LEU A 425 -7.20 -8.99 -9.51
CA LEU A 425 -7.79 -9.43 -8.25
C LEU A 425 -8.99 -10.34 -8.51
N HIS A 426 -9.86 -9.98 -9.45
CA HIS A 426 -10.97 -10.84 -9.82
C HIS A 426 -10.55 -12.16 -10.48
N CYS A 427 -9.50 -12.16 -11.29
CA CYS A 427 -8.90 -13.40 -11.80
C CYS A 427 -8.42 -14.30 -10.65
N LEU A 428 -7.74 -13.70 -9.66
CA LEU A 428 -7.34 -14.39 -8.44
C LEU A 428 -8.56 -14.90 -7.66
N MET A 429 -9.60 -14.09 -7.45
CA MET A 429 -10.84 -14.51 -6.79
C MET A 429 -11.49 -15.71 -7.50
N ARG A 430 -11.49 -15.73 -8.83
CA ARG A 430 -11.98 -16.86 -9.62
C ARG A 430 -11.16 -18.13 -9.39
N ILE A 431 -9.83 -18.01 -9.40
CA ILE A 431 -8.94 -19.14 -9.13
C ILE A 431 -9.16 -19.63 -7.70
N GLY A 432 -9.31 -18.71 -6.75
CA GLY A 432 -9.56 -18.96 -5.33
C GLY A 432 -10.91 -19.63 -5.03
N ARG A 433 -11.82 -19.68 -6.01
CA ARG A 433 -13.11 -20.36 -5.94
C ARG A 433 -13.09 -21.81 -6.49
N GLY A 434 -12.08 -22.21 -7.26
CA GLY A 434 -12.05 -23.52 -7.94
C GLY A 434 -11.62 -24.71 -7.06
N ASP A 435 -12.01 -25.94 -7.41
CA ASP A 435 -11.83 -27.16 -6.59
C ASP A 435 -10.39 -27.68 -6.38
N ARG A 436 -9.35 -27.02 -6.91
CA ARG A 436 -7.95 -27.52 -6.87
C ARG A 436 -7.10 -26.97 -5.72
N ILE A 437 -7.70 -26.43 -4.67
CA ILE A 437 -7.04 -25.51 -3.70
C ILE A 437 -6.80 -26.15 -2.32
N PHE A 438 -6.37 -27.40 -2.23
CA PHE A 438 -6.05 -27.99 -0.91
C PHE A 438 -4.61 -27.72 -0.42
N LEU A 439 -3.78 -26.99 -1.17
CA LEU A 439 -2.34 -26.85 -0.86
C LEU A 439 -1.81 -25.41 -0.78
N THR A 440 -2.59 -24.36 -1.05
CA THR A 440 -2.09 -22.97 -1.09
C THR A 440 -2.74 -22.07 -0.05
N MET A 441 -1.93 -21.24 0.62
CA MET A 441 -2.42 -20.25 1.61
C MET A 441 -3.20 -19.10 0.95
N PHE A 442 -3.08 -18.94 -0.37
CA PHE A 442 -3.56 -17.85 -1.22
C PHE A 442 -4.98 -17.30 -0.92
N PRO A 443 -6.03 -18.12 -0.73
CA PRO A 443 -7.38 -17.59 -0.46
C PRO A 443 -7.45 -16.73 0.80
N LEU A 444 -6.58 -16.98 1.79
CA LEU A 444 -6.50 -16.20 3.02
C LEU A 444 -5.96 -14.78 2.77
N GLN A 445 -5.01 -14.61 1.83
CA GLN A 445 -4.49 -13.28 1.48
C GLN A 445 -5.55 -12.45 0.76
N LEU A 446 -6.31 -13.04 -0.16
CA LEU A 446 -7.46 -12.38 -0.79
C LEU A 446 -8.50 -11.97 0.26
N GLN A 447 -8.85 -12.86 1.19
CA GLN A 447 -9.76 -12.56 2.28
C GLN A 447 -9.29 -11.36 3.11
N THR A 448 -7.99 -11.27 3.41
CA THR A 448 -7.40 -10.16 4.17
C THR A 448 -7.52 -8.84 3.40
N LEU A 449 -7.24 -8.84 2.10
CA LEU A 449 -7.40 -7.67 1.23
C LEU A 449 -8.87 -7.22 1.20
N ILE A 450 -9.80 -8.15 0.94
CA ILE A 450 -11.23 -7.88 0.87
C ILE A 450 -11.74 -7.31 2.20
N GLN A 451 -11.26 -7.80 3.35
CA GLN A 451 -11.62 -7.22 4.65
C GLN A 451 -11.11 -5.78 4.82
N SER A 452 -9.90 -5.46 4.37
CA SER A 452 -9.35 -4.11 4.49
C SER A 452 -10.00 -3.11 3.50
N ALA A 453 -10.25 -3.58 2.28
CA ALA A 453 -10.85 -2.79 1.21
C ALA A 453 -12.36 -2.64 1.39
N ASP A 454 -13.03 -3.63 1.98
CA ASP A 454 -14.46 -3.66 2.27
C ASP A 454 -15.38 -3.32 1.06
N PRO A 455 -15.20 -3.98 -0.11
CA PRO A 455 -16.09 -3.77 -1.26
C PRO A 455 -17.54 -4.27 -1.01
N GLY A 456 -17.77 -5.03 0.08
CA GLY A 456 -19.10 -5.45 0.51
C GLY A 456 -19.93 -4.31 1.10
N ALA A 457 -19.29 -3.35 1.77
CA ALA A 457 -19.95 -2.14 2.25
C ALA A 457 -20.32 -1.15 1.13
N ASP A 458 -19.49 -1.06 0.08
CA ASP A 458 -19.74 -0.22 -1.07
C ASP A 458 -19.14 -0.83 -2.35
N TYR A 459 -20.01 -1.33 -3.23
CA TYR A 459 -19.62 -1.97 -4.49
C TYR A 459 -18.78 -1.06 -5.40
N ARG A 460 -18.83 0.27 -5.23
CA ARG A 460 -18.07 1.22 -6.04
C ARG A 460 -16.58 1.16 -5.78
N ILE A 461 -16.17 0.57 -4.66
CA ILE A 461 -14.76 0.27 -4.35
C ILE A 461 -14.20 -0.72 -5.36
N ASP A 462 -15.02 -1.67 -5.78
CA ASP A 462 -14.68 -2.65 -6.81
C ASP A 462 -14.98 -2.07 -8.21
N ARG A 463 -13.95 -1.51 -8.85
CA ARG A 463 -14.08 -0.89 -10.17
C ARG A 463 -14.48 -1.90 -11.25
N ALA A 464 -13.97 -3.13 -11.18
CA ALA A 464 -14.25 -4.16 -12.18
C ALA A 464 -15.70 -4.64 -12.07
N LEU A 465 -16.20 -4.87 -10.86
CA LEU A 465 -17.60 -5.18 -10.62
C LEU A 465 -18.52 -4.03 -11.05
N ASN A 466 -18.19 -2.80 -10.65
CA ASN A 466 -18.99 -1.62 -10.97
C ASN A 466 -19.11 -1.41 -12.49
N GLU A 467 -17.99 -1.45 -13.23
CA GLU A 467 -18.01 -1.34 -14.70
C GLU A 467 -18.81 -2.47 -15.36
N ALA A 468 -18.69 -3.72 -14.86
CA ALA A 468 -19.40 -4.86 -15.42
C ALA A 468 -20.92 -4.83 -15.15
N CYS A 469 -21.33 -4.33 -13.99
CA CYS A 469 -22.72 -4.36 -13.53
C CYS A 469 -23.51 -3.06 -13.78
N GLU A 470 -22.90 -2.02 -14.34
CA GLU A 470 -23.54 -0.70 -14.55
C GLU A 470 -24.91 -0.80 -15.24
N SER A 471 -25.03 -1.61 -16.30
CA SER A 471 -26.29 -1.80 -17.04
C SER A 471 -27.38 -2.46 -16.19
N VAL A 472 -27.03 -3.48 -15.41
CA VAL A 472 -27.94 -4.19 -14.50
C VAL A 472 -28.39 -3.26 -13.37
N ILE A 473 -27.47 -2.46 -12.82
CA ILE A 473 -27.76 -1.49 -11.77
C ILE A 473 -28.79 -0.46 -12.27
N GLN A 474 -28.58 0.11 -13.46
CA GLN A 474 -29.47 1.12 -14.03
C GLN A 474 -30.86 0.57 -14.41
N THR A 475 -30.95 -0.69 -14.82
CA THR A 475 -32.20 -1.28 -15.32
C THR A 475 -33.00 -2.03 -14.25
N ALA A 476 -32.34 -2.69 -13.31
CA ALA A 476 -32.95 -3.53 -12.28
C ALA A 476 -32.89 -2.91 -10.87
N CYS A 477 -31.76 -2.30 -10.50
CA CYS A 477 -31.50 -1.84 -9.13
C CYS A 477 -31.60 -0.31 -8.93
N LYS A 478 -32.15 0.44 -9.90
CA LYS A 478 -32.22 1.91 -9.89
C LYS A 478 -32.89 2.57 -8.67
N HIS A 479 -33.68 1.80 -7.92
CA HIS A 479 -34.42 2.28 -6.75
C HIS A 479 -33.56 2.30 -5.47
N ILE A 480 -32.42 1.61 -5.50
CA ILE A 480 -31.46 1.57 -4.41
C ILE A 480 -30.47 2.74 -4.59
N ARG A 481 -30.12 3.40 -3.49
CA ARG A 481 -29.21 4.53 -3.53
C ARG A 481 -27.81 4.07 -3.94
N THR A 482 -27.14 4.89 -4.74
CA THR A 482 -25.74 4.65 -5.14
C THR A 482 -24.83 4.57 -3.91
N GLY A 483 -24.03 3.51 -3.82
CA GLY A 483 -23.16 3.23 -2.67
C GLY A 483 -23.84 2.58 -1.47
N ASP A 484 -25.13 2.24 -1.57
CA ASP A 484 -25.81 1.45 -0.55
C ASP A 484 -25.41 -0.03 -0.66
N PRO A 485 -25.05 -0.71 0.44
CA PRO A 485 -24.68 -2.13 0.43
C PRO A 485 -25.80 -3.05 -0.08
N MET A 486 -27.06 -2.61 -0.07
CA MET A 486 -28.18 -3.39 -0.63
C MET A 486 -28.06 -3.61 -2.15
N ILE A 487 -27.24 -2.85 -2.88
CA ILE A 487 -27.00 -3.06 -4.31
C ILE A 487 -26.53 -4.49 -4.59
N LEU A 488 -25.59 -5.03 -3.80
CA LEU A 488 -25.08 -6.38 -4.02
C LEU A 488 -26.18 -7.43 -3.85
N SER A 489 -27.07 -7.27 -2.86
CA SER A 489 -28.23 -8.14 -2.69
C SER A 489 -29.19 -8.06 -3.88
N CYS A 490 -29.48 -6.87 -4.41
CA CYS A 490 -30.31 -6.71 -5.60
C CYS A 490 -29.70 -7.36 -6.84
N LEU A 491 -28.38 -7.21 -7.05
CA LEU A 491 -27.69 -7.87 -8.15
C LEU A 491 -27.79 -9.40 -8.03
N MET A 492 -27.61 -9.95 -6.83
CA MET A 492 -27.76 -11.39 -6.58
C MET A 492 -29.19 -11.90 -6.81
N GLU A 493 -30.22 -11.12 -6.46
CA GLU A 493 -31.62 -11.46 -6.75
C GLU A 493 -31.92 -11.53 -8.25
N HIS A 494 -31.16 -10.80 -9.07
CA HIS A 494 -31.30 -10.76 -10.52
C HIS A 494 -30.36 -11.70 -11.28
N LEU A 495 -29.55 -12.51 -10.58
CA LEU A 495 -28.48 -13.35 -11.16
C LEU A 495 -28.95 -14.22 -12.34
N TYR A 496 -30.11 -14.87 -12.22
CA TYR A 496 -30.66 -15.77 -13.26
C TYR A 496 -31.80 -15.16 -14.06
N THR A 497 -31.88 -13.83 -14.12
CA THR A 497 -32.89 -13.11 -14.90
C THR A 497 -32.29 -12.62 -16.21
N GLU A 498 -33.15 -12.37 -17.21
CA GLU A 498 -32.75 -11.78 -18.51
C GLU A 498 -32.05 -10.41 -18.39
N LYS A 499 -32.14 -9.76 -17.23
CA LYS A 499 -31.50 -8.48 -16.96
C LYS A 499 -30.01 -8.62 -16.62
N MET A 500 -29.56 -9.81 -16.21
CA MET A 500 -28.16 -10.05 -15.86
C MET A 500 -27.32 -10.20 -17.11
N VAL A 501 -26.11 -9.62 -17.07
CA VAL A 501 -25.11 -9.75 -18.14
C VAL A 501 -24.00 -10.67 -17.64
N GLU A 502 -23.47 -11.52 -18.52
CA GLU A 502 -22.44 -12.53 -18.21
C GLU A 502 -21.23 -11.94 -17.47
N ASP A 503 -20.72 -10.77 -17.90
CA ASP A 503 -19.61 -10.11 -17.23
C ASP A 503 -19.95 -9.68 -15.79
N CYS A 504 -21.17 -9.16 -15.56
CA CYS A 504 -21.62 -8.80 -14.21
C CYS A 504 -21.80 -10.05 -13.35
N GLU A 505 -22.41 -11.10 -13.89
CA GLU A 505 -22.60 -12.39 -13.22
C GLU A 505 -21.26 -12.93 -12.71
N HIS A 506 -20.24 -13.01 -13.59
CA HIS A 506 -18.93 -13.52 -13.22
C HIS A 506 -18.27 -12.71 -12.11
N ARG A 507 -18.23 -11.37 -12.23
CA ARG A 507 -17.60 -10.49 -11.23
C ARG A 507 -18.33 -10.53 -9.90
N LEU A 508 -19.65 -10.56 -9.95
CA LEU A 508 -20.49 -10.60 -8.76
C LEU A 508 -20.25 -11.89 -7.97
N LEU A 509 -20.24 -13.04 -8.65
CA LEU A 509 -20.01 -14.33 -7.99
C LEU A 509 -18.58 -14.45 -7.44
N GLU A 510 -17.56 -13.95 -8.16
CA GLU A 510 -16.17 -13.91 -7.69
C GLU A 510 -16.04 -13.18 -6.35
N LEU A 511 -16.72 -12.03 -6.19
CA LEU A 511 -16.70 -11.27 -4.94
C LEU A 511 -17.61 -11.90 -3.86
N GLN A 512 -18.81 -12.34 -4.25
CA GLN A 512 -19.81 -12.93 -3.35
C GLN A 512 -19.29 -14.19 -2.65
N TYR A 513 -18.42 -14.96 -3.31
CA TYR A 513 -17.74 -16.12 -2.73
C TYR A 513 -17.09 -15.77 -1.38
N PHE A 514 -16.34 -14.66 -1.32
CA PHE A 514 -15.62 -14.23 -0.11
C PHE A 514 -16.57 -13.57 0.89
N ILE A 515 -17.43 -12.64 0.43
CA ILE A 515 -18.36 -11.90 1.30
C ILE A 515 -19.28 -12.86 2.08
N SER A 516 -19.82 -13.86 1.39
CA SER A 516 -20.78 -14.77 1.99
C SER A 516 -20.17 -15.71 3.03
N ARG A 517 -18.85 -15.99 2.97
CA ARG A 517 -18.13 -16.95 3.82
C ARG A 517 -17.65 -16.35 5.15
N ASP A 518 -17.47 -15.04 5.22
CA ASP A 518 -17.08 -14.35 6.44
C ASP A 518 -18.13 -13.31 6.81
N TRP A 519 -18.80 -13.55 7.94
CA TRP A 519 -19.89 -12.68 8.41
C TRP A 519 -19.47 -11.23 8.65
N LYS A 520 -18.17 -10.95 8.81
CA LYS A 520 -17.62 -9.59 8.94
C LYS A 520 -17.72 -8.80 7.62
N LEU A 521 -17.69 -9.50 6.48
CA LEU A 521 -17.68 -8.89 5.15
C LEU A 521 -19.06 -8.56 4.61
N ASP A 522 -20.12 -9.14 5.18
CA ASP A 522 -21.49 -8.74 4.83
C ASP A 522 -21.99 -7.69 5.84
N PRO A 523 -22.08 -6.41 5.45
CA PRO A 523 -22.39 -5.30 6.36
C PRO A 523 -23.81 -5.39 6.93
N ILE A 524 -24.76 -5.96 6.18
CA ILE A 524 -26.16 -6.08 6.60
C ILE A 524 -26.28 -7.18 7.65
N LEU A 525 -25.69 -8.35 7.37
CA LEU A 525 -25.60 -9.48 8.29
C LEU A 525 -24.90 -9.05 9.58
N TYR A 526 -23.71 -8.44 9.49
CA TYR A 526 -22.97 -8.00 10.68
C TYR A 526 -23.82 -7.06 11.55
N LYS A 527 -24.41 -6.03 10.94
CA LYS A 527 -25.24 -5.04 11.65
C LYS A 527 -26.45 -5.67 12.35
N LYS A 528 -27.11 -6.62 11.70
CA LYS A 528 -28.32 -7.29 12.24
C LYS A 528 -27.99 -8.40 13.23
N CYS A 529 -26.83 -9.06 13.11
CA CYS A 529 -26.46 -10.23 13.90
C CYS A 529 -25.43 -9.97 15.00
N GLN A 530 -24.72 -8.83 15.04
CA GLN A 530 -23.64 -8.58 16.01
C GLN A 530 -24.05 -8.80 17.47
N GLY A 531 -25.27 -8.41 17.87
CA GLY A 531 -25.76 -8.61 19.24
C GLY A 531 -26.04 -10.07 19.56
N ASP A 532 -26.57 -10.83 18.60
CA ASP A 532 -26.80 -12.26 18.75
C ASP A 532 -25.48 -13.04 18.72
N ALA A 533 -24.54 -12.66 17.84
CA ALA A 533 -23.20 -13.22 17.76
C ALA A 533 -22.42 -13.03 19.07
N ALA A 534 -22.47 -11.83 19.67
CA ALA A 534 -21.85 -11.58 20.96
C ALA A 534 -22.47 -12.44 22.08
N ARG A 535 -23.81 -12.58 22.09
CA ARG A 535 -24.54 -13.30 23.13
C ARG A 535 -24.45 -14.82 23.02
N LEU A 536 -24.40 -15.36 21.80
CA LEU A 536 -24.56 -16.80 21.51
C LEU A 536 -23.27 -17.45 20.99
N CYS A 537 -22.46 -16.69 20.27
CA CYS A 537 -21.25 -17.17 19.61
C CYS A 537 -19.96 -16.58 20.23
N HIS A 538 -20.09 -15.82 21.33
CA HIS A 538 -18.98 -15.24 22.10
C HIS A 538 -18.02 -14.38 21.25
N THR A 539 -18.55 -13.63 20.29
CA THR A 539 -17.76 -12.69 19.48
C THR A 539 -17.68 -11.32 20.16
N HIS A 540 -16.47 -10.81 20.42
CA HIS A 540 -16.28 -9.57 21.18
C HIS A 540 -16.26 -8.28 20.31
N GLY A 541 -16.09 -8.40 18.99
CA GLY A 541 -16.10 -7.25 18.07
C GLY A 541 -15.90 -7.65 16.60
N TRP A 542 -16.03 -6.67 15.70
CA TRP A 542 -15.86 -6.87 14.24
C TRP A 542 -14.46 -7.38 13.87
N ASN A 543 -13.41 -6.78 14.44
CA ASN A 543 -12.01 -7.12 14.16
C ASN A 543 -11.28 -7.75 15.36
N GLU A 544 -12.03 -8.29 16.33
CA GLU A 544 -11.50 -8.86 17.59
C GLU A 544 -11.82 -10.36 17.70
N THR A 545 -12.13 -11.00 16.57
CA THR A 545 -12.34 -12.45 16.55
C THR A 545 -11.00 -13.13 16.84
N SER A 546 -10.99 -14.06 17.80
CA SER A 546 -9.78 -14.83 18.12
C SER A 546 -9.20 -15.42 16.85
N GLU A 547 -7.89 -15.24 16.63
CA GLU A 547 -7.13 -15.85 15.51
C GLU A 547 -7.32 -17.38 15.42
N LEU A 548 -7.82 -18.00 16.49
CA LEU A 548 -8.09 -19.42 16.60
C LEU A 548 -9.42 -19.87 15.96
N MET A 549 -10.32 -18.95 15.57
CA MET A 549 -11.59 -19.33 14.93
C MET A 549 -11.47 -19.31 13.40
N PRO A 550 -11.78 -20.42 12.71
CA PRO A 550 -11.72 -20.45 11.25
C PRO A 550 -12.77 -19.51 10.62
N PRO A 551 -12.50 -18.97 9.41
CA PRO A 551 -13.48 -18.23 8.63
C PRO A 551 -14.79 -19.04 8.51
N GLY A 552 -15.94 -18.39 8.75
CA GLY A 552 -17.25 -19.04 8.70
C GLY A 552 -17.74 -19.66 10.01
N ALA A 553 -16.90 -19.87 11.04
CA ALA A 553 -17.33 -20.45 12.32
C ALA A 553 -18.48 -19.69 13.00
N VAL A 554 -18.43 -18.36 12.96
CA VAL A 554 -19.48 -17.51 13.50
C VAL A 554 -20.78 -17.67 12.72
N PHE A 555 -20.71 -17.75 11.39
CA PHE A 555 -21.88 -17.98 10.55
C PHE A 555 -22.52 -19.33 10.87
N SER A 556 -21.73 -20.40 10.98
CA SER A 556 -22.21 -21.73 11.36
C SER A 556 -22.84 -21.75 12.76
N CYS A 557 -22.30 -20.97 13.70
CA CYS A 557 -22.91 -20.76 15.01
C CYS A 557 -24.28 -20.06 14.90
N LEU A 558 -24.34 -18.90 14.23
CA LEU A 558 -25.59 -18.16 14.02
C LEU A 558 -26.65 -19.05 13.36
N TYR A 559 -26.27 -19.75 12.30
CA TYR A 559 -27.10 -20.74 11.63
C TYR A 559 -27.71 -21.76 12.59
N ARG A 560 -26.89 -22.39 13.43
CA ARG A 560 -27.35 -23.39 14.41
C ARG A 560 -28.40 -22.82 15.37
N HIS A 561 -28.31 -21.53 15.71
CA HIS A 561 -29.27 -20.84 16.57
C HIS A 561 -30.51 -20.31 15.84
N ALA A 562 -30.50 -20.23 14.50
CA ALA A 562 -31.63 -19.78 13.68
C ALA A 562 -32.79 -20.80 13.68
N TYR A 563 -32.47 -22.08 13.83
CA TYR A 563 -33.39 -23.21 13.68
C TYR A 563 -33.63 -24.02 14.97
N ARG A 564 -33.14 -23.55 16.14
CA ARG A 564 -33.44 -24.20 17.43
C ARG A 564 -34.92 -24.14 17.80
N THR A 565 -35.45 -25.21 18.41
CA THR A 565 -36.73 -25.17 19.12
C THR A 565 -36.63 -24.37 20.43
N GLU A 566 -37.75 -23.98 21.04
CA GLU A 566 -37.74 -23.26 22.33
C GLU A 566 -37.09 -24.09 23.44
N GLU A 567 -37.24 -25.41 23.36
CA GLU A 567 -36.66 -26.38 24.29
C GLU A 567 -35.14 -26.57 24.11
N GLN A 568 -34.62 -26.36 22.89
CA GLN A 568 -33.20 -26.49 22.54
C GLN A 568 -32.35 -25.25 22.93
N GLY A 569 -32.97 -24.24 23.53
CA GLY A 569 -32.30 -23.09 24.13
C GLY A 569 -32.46 -21.78 23.35
N ARG A 570 -31.51 -20.86 23.55
CA ARG A 570 -31.62 -19.47 23.08
C ARG A 570 -31.60 -19.40 21.53
N ARG A 571 -32.57 -18.67 20.98
CA ARG A 571 -32.77 -18.43 19.54
C ARG A 571 -32.13 -17.10 19.09
N LEU A 572 -31.96 -16.96 17.78
CA LEU A 572 -31.65 -15.68 17.15
C LEU A 572 -32.83 -14.70 17.24
N SER A 573 -32.51 -13.41 17.15
CA SER A 573 -33.50 -12.38 16.84
C SER A 573 -34.12 -12.60 15.47
N ARG A 574 -35.32 -12.05 15.25
CA ARG A 574 -36.02 -12.14 13.96
C ARG A 574 -35.18 -11.54 12.83
N ASP A 575 -34.60 -10.37 13.05
CA ASP A 575 -33.77 -9.66 12.07
C ASP A 575 -32.53 -10.48 11.70
N CYS A 576 -31.79 -10.99 12.69
CA CYS A 576 -30.61 -11.81 12.40
C CYS A 576 -30.97 -13.11 11.68
N LYS A 577 -32.09 -13.76 12.06
CA LYS A 577 -32.57 -14.97 11.39
C LYS A 577 -32.86 -14.75 9.91
N VAL A 578 -33.48 -13.61 9.56
CA VAL A 578 -33.76 -13.25 8.15
C VAL A 578 -32.46 -13.08 7.37
N GLU A 579 -31.46 -12.41 7.94
CA GLU A 579 -30.17 -12.23 7.26
C GLU A 579 -29.39 -13.55 7.11
N VAL A 580 -29.42 -14.42 8.12
CA VAL A 580 -28.83 -15.76 7.99
C VAL A 580 -29.49 -16.54 6.84
N GLN A 581 -30.82 -16.46 6.71
CA GLN A 581 -31.54 -17.08 5.60
C GLN A 581 -31.16 -16.47 4.24
N ARG A 582 -30.99 -15.14 4.16
CA ARG A 582 -30.52 -14.45 2.94
C ARG A 582 -29.15 -14.96 2.50
N ILE A 583 -28.19 -15.07 3.43
CA ILE A 583 -26.83 -15.51 3.10
C ILE A 583 -26.82 -16.95 2.62
N LEU A 584 -27.55 -17.86 3.29
CA LEU A 584 -27.68 -19.23 2.80
C LEU A 584 -28.25 -19.24 1.38
N HIS A 585 -29.25 -18.41 1.11
CA HIS A 585 -29.88 -18.35 -0.21
C HIS A 585 -28.85 -17.91 -1.25
N GLN A 586 -28.09 -16.86 -0.97
CA GLN A 586 -27.04 -16.38 -1.86
C GLN A 586 -25.91 -17.41 -2.07
N ARG A 587 -25.49 -18.16 -1.04
CA ARG A 587 -24.49 -19.23 -1.18
C ARG A 587 -24.97 -20.34 -2.10
N ALA A 588 -26.21 -20.78 -1.95
CA ALA A 588 -26.78 -21.80 -2.82
C ALA A 588 -26.94 -21.31 -4.29
N LEU A 589 -27.13 -20.01 -4.53
CA LEU A 589 -27.09 -19.46 -5.89
C LEU A 589 -25.66 -19.50 -6.50
N ASP A 590 -24.61 -19.27 -5.70
CA ASP A 590 -23.20 -19.28 -6.15
C ASP A 590 -22.71 -20.69 -6.54
N VAL A 591 -23.15 -21.72 -5.81
CA VAL A 591 -22.73 -23.12 -6.03
C VAL A 591 -23.43 -23.75 -7.25
N LYS A 592 -24.20 -22.96 -8.01
CA LYS A 592 -25.05 -23.44 -9.12
C LYS A 592 -25.93 -24.62 -8.70
N LEU A 593 -26.38 -24.59 -7.44
CA LEU A 593 -27.32 -25.58 -6.96
C LEU A 593 -28.64 -25.43 -7.73
N ASP A 594 -29.28 -26.56 -8.04
CA ASP A 594 -30.62 -26.55 -8.61
C ASP A 594 -31.58 -25.76 -7.69
N PRO A 595 -32.40 -24.81 -8.20
CA PRO A 595 -33.29 -23.98 -7.37
C PRO A 595 -34.26 -24.77 -6.49
N GLU A 596 -34.68 -25.97 -6.91
CA GLU A 596 -35.52 -26.85 -6.13
C GLU A 596 -34.72 -27.52 -5.00
N LEU A 597 -33.47 -27.90 -5.28
CA LEU A 597 -32.54 -28.42 -4.28
C LEU A 597 -32.21 -27.36 -3.23
N GLN A 598 -31.89 -26.14 -3.66
CA GLN A 598 -31.75 -24.99 -2.79
C GLN A 598 -32.97 -24.85 -1.87
N LYS A 599 -34.17 -24.69 -2.43
CA LYS A 599 -35.41 -24.44 -1.67
C LYS A 599 -35.70 -25.51 -0.62
N ARG A 600 -35.45 -26.79 -0.93
CA ARG A 600 -35.79 -27.91 -0.03
C ARG A 600 -34.66 -28.30 0.92
N CYS A 601 -33.41 -28.04 0.55
CA CYS A 601 -32.22 -28.47 1.29
C CYS A 601 -31.53 -27.38 2.11
N MET A 602 -32.01 -26.12 2.12
CA MET A 602 -31.43 -25.04 2.92
C MET A 602 -31.08 -25.42 4.36
N THR A 603 -31.98 -26.17 5.01
CA THR A 603 -31.83 -26.55 6.42
C THR A 603 -30.77 -27.64 6.62
N ASP A 604 -30.63 -28.52 5.63
CA ASP A 604 -29.65 -29.60 5.71
C ASP A 604 -28.25 -29.11 5.27
N LEU A 605 -28.18 -28.24 4.27
CA LEU A 605 -26.95 -27.58 3.82
C LEU A 605 -26.26 -26.84 4.96
N GLY A 606 -26.99 -26.00 5.70
CA GLY A 606 -26.39 -25.31 6.83
C GLY A 606 -26.08 -26.23 8.03
N LYS A 607 -26.76 -27.38 8.16
CA LYS A 607 -26.58 -28.29 9.32
C LYS A 607 -25.40 -29.24 9.12
N TRP A 608 -25.30 -29.84 7.94
CA TRP A 608 -24.34 -30.88 7.61
C TRP A 608 -23.19 -30.36 6.75
N CYS A 609 -23.47 -29.40 5.87
CA CYS A 609 -22.56 -28.99 4.80
C CYS A 609 -22.04 -27.57 4.95
N SER A 610 -22.11 -26.98 6.15
CA SER A 610 -21.75 -25.57 6.36
C SER A 610 -20.29 -25.21 6.02
N GLU A 611 -19.42 -26.23 5.96
CA GLU A 611 -17.99 -26.11 5.65
C GLU A 611 -17.65 -26.55 4.21
N LYS A 612 -18.60 -27.20 3.50
CA LYS A 612 -18.44 -27.78 2.16
C LYS A 612 -19.17 -26.93 1.14
N THR A 613 -18.62 -25.73 0.88
CA THR A 613 -19.32 -24.67 0.13
C THR A 613 -18.82 -24.45 -1.29
N ASP A 614 -17.84 -25.23 -1.75
CA ASP A 614 -17.31 -25.07 -3.10
C ASP A 614 -18.25 -25.69 -4.15
N THR A 615 -17.97 -25.44 -5.43
CA THR A 615 -18.85 -25.87 -6.54
C THR A 615 -18.99 -27.39 -6.53
N GLY A 616 -20.22 -27.90 -6.41
CA GLY A 616 -20.49 -29.34 -6.37
C GLY A 616 -20.26 -30.04 -5.01
N GLN A 617 -19.48 -29.45 -4.10
CA GLN A 617 -19.24 -30.03 -2.76
C GLN A 617 -20.48 -30.00 -1.87
N GLU A 618 -21.36 -29.01 -2.05
CA GLU A 618 -22.62 -28.95 -1.31
C GLU A 618 -23.54 -30.11 -1.67
N LEU A 619 -23.63 -30.46 -2.96
CA LEU A 619 -24.39 -31.61 -3.43
C LEU A 619 -23.75 -32.93 -2.98
N GLU A 620 -22.42 -33.06 -3.11
CA GLU A 620 -21.68 -34.25 -2.65
C GLU A 620 -21.84 -34.45 -1.14
N CYS A 621 -21.74 -33.38 -0.35
CA CYS A 621 -21.97 -33.45 1.09
C CYS A 621 -23.42 -33.84 1.44
N LEU A 622 -24.41 -33.32 0.70
CA LEU A 622 -25.80 -33.76 0.88
C LEU A 622 -25.98 -35.23 0.50
N GLN A 623 -25.28 -35.72 -0.54
CA GLN A 623 -25.27 -37.13 -0.93
C GLN A 623 -24.63 -38.00 0.15
N ASP A 624 -23.52 -37.57 0.75
CA ASP A 624 -22.84 -38.28 1.85
C ASP A 624 -23.72 -38.35 3.11
N HIS A 625 -24.58 -37.37 3.30
CA HIS A 625 -25.52 -37.28 4.42
C HIS A 625 -26.97 -37.62 4.04
N LEU A 626 -27.21 -38.32 2.92
CA LEU A 626 -28.55 -38.55 2.36
C LEU A 626 -29.54 -39.14 3.39
N GLU A 627 -29.07 -40.04 4.26
CA GLU A 627 -29.87 -40.68 5.30
C GLU A 627 -30.20 -39.75 6.48
N ASP A 628 -29.46 -38.66 6.64
CA ASP A 628 -29.59 -37.67 7.71
C ASP A 628 -30.40 -36.42 7.29
N LEU A 629 -30.73 -36.31 6.00
CA LEU A 629 -31.48 -35.18 5.43
C LEU A 629 -32.96 -35.24 5.81
N VAL A 630 -33.61 -34.07 5.91
CA VAL A 630 -35.07 -33.99 6.02
C VAL A 630 -35.72 -34.55 4.75
N SER A 631 -36.92 -35.14 4.88
CA SER A 631 -37.58 -35.86 3.78
C SER A 631 -37.66 -35.05 2.48
N ALA A 632 -38.08 -33.78 2.58
CA ALA A 632 -38.19 -32.90 1.44
C ALA A 632 -36.86 -32.66 0.71
N CYS A 633 -35.73 -32.63 1.42
CA CYS A 633 -34.41 -32.50 0.81
C CYS A 633 -33.90 -33.83 0.26
N ARG A 634 -34.08 -34.92 1.03
CA ARG A 634 -33.72 -36.28 0.64
C ARG A 634 -34.34 -36.68 -0.70
N ASP A 635 -35.61 -36.36 -0.91
CA ASP A 635 -36.31 -36.68 -2.16
C ASP A 635 -35.67 -35.98 -3.37
N VAL A 636 -35.25 -34.72 -3.21
CA VAL A 636 -34.64 -33.94 -4.30
C VAL A 636 -33.21 -34.38 -4.57
N VAL A 637 -32.40 -34.52 -3.51
CA VAL A 637 -31.01 -35.00 -3.63
C VAL A 637 -31.00 -36.41 -4.21
N GLY A 638 -31.91 -37.28 -3.77
CA GLY A 638 -32.09 -38.63 -4.31
C GLY A 638 -32.39 -38.62 -5.81
N ASN A 639 -33.39 -37.85 -6.26
CA ASN A 639 -33.73 -37.72 -7.67
C ASN A 639 -32.57 -37.16 -8.51
N LEU A 640 -31.84 -36.16 -7.99
CA LEU A 640 -30.70 -35.56 -8.69
C LEU A 640 -29.54 -36.57 -8.80
N THR A 641 -29.31 -37.35 -7.74
CA THR A 641 -28.27 -38.39 -7.71
C THR A 641 -28.60 -39.53 -8.68
N GLU A 642 -29.88 -39.89 -8.81
CA GLU A 642 -30.36 -40.86 -9.79
C GLU A 642 -30.13 -40.34 -11.23
N LEU A 643 -30.51 -39.10 -11.53
CA LEU A 643 -30.25 -38.45 -12.82
C LEU A 643 -28.75 -38.36 -13.15
N GLU A 644 -27.89 -38.01 -12.19
CA GLU A 644 -26.43 -37.99 -12.38
C GLU A 644 -25.88 -39.40 -12.70
N SER A 645 -26.44 -40.43 -12.06
CA SER A 645 -26.06 -41.81 -12.32
C SER A 645 -26.46 -42.26 -13.72
N GLU A 646 -27.64 -41.86 -14.21
CA GLU A 646 -28.10 -42.12 -15.58
C GLU A 646 -27.23 -41.40 -16.62
N VAL A 647 -26.89 -40.13 -16.40
CA VAL A 647 -26.03 -39.35 -17.29
C VAL A 647 -24.62 -39.92 -17.36
N ARG A 648 -24.01 -40.30 -16.22
CA ARG A 648 -22.68 -40.95 -16.17
C ARG A 648 -22.69 -42.31 -16.88
N VAL A 649 -23.76 -43.09 -16.73
CA VAL A 649 -23.94 -44.36 -17.45
C VAL A 649 -24.07 -44.11 -18.95
N HIS A 650 -24.84 -43.10 -19.38
CA HIS A 650 -24.97 -42.73 -20.78
C HIS A 650 -23.65 -42.26 -21.39
N GLN A 651 -22.87 -41.45 -20.66
CA GLN A 651 -21.58 -40.93 -21.09
C GLN A 651 -20.52 -42.05 -21.19
N TYR A 652 -20.53 -43.00 -20.24
CA TYR A 652 -19.74 -44.21 -20.29
C TYR A 652 -20.11 -45.13 -21.46
N ILE A 653 -21.41 -45.30 -21.74
CA ILE A 653 -21.92 -46.05 -22.89
C ILE A 653 -21.48 -45.38 -24.20
N TYR A 654 -21.61 -44.07 -24.33
CA TYR A 654 -21.14 -43.33 -25.51
C TYR A 654 -19.62 -43.47 -25.73
N GLN A 655 -18.82 -43.43 -24.66
CA GLN A 655 -17.38 -43.61 -24.72
C GLN A 655 -17.00 -45.05 -25.11
N LYS A 656 -17.74 -46.05 -24.63
CA LYS A 656 -17.59 -47.47 -25.02
C LYS A 656 -18.07 -47.79 -26.43
N ILE A 657 -19.11 -47.10 -26.92
CA ILE A 657 -19.59 -47.22 -28.31
C ILE A 657 -18.59 -46.54 -29.27
N GLY A 658 -17.97 -45.43 -28.87
CA GLY A 658 -16.90 -44.78 -29.63
C GLY A 658 -15.63 -45.62 -29.79
N GLU A 659 -15.32 -46.50 -28.84
CA GLU A 659 -14.19 -47.45 -28.89
C GLU A 659 -14.46 -48.72 -29.73
N THR A 660 -15.71 -48.96 -30.16
CA THR A 660 -16.11 -50.22 -30.84
C THR A 660 -16.43 -50.07 -32.33
N ALA A 661 -16.20 -48.90 -32.93
CA ALA A 661 -16.26 -48.73 -34.38
C ALA A 661 -14.85 -48.79 -35.01
N PRO A 662 -14.43 -49.89 -35.66
CA PRO A 662 -13.29 -49.86 -36.54
C PRO A 662 -13.68 -49.05 -37.79
N PHE A 663 -13.08 -47.87 -37.95
CA PHE A 663 -12.98 -47.23 -39.25
C PHE A 663 -12.18 -48.16 -40.16
N SER A 664 -12.90 -48.99 -40.93
CA SER A 664 -12.33 -49.70 -42.07
C SER A 664 -12.26 -48.70 -43.22
N SER A 665 -11.04 -48.26 -43.49
CA SER A 665 -10.66 -47.64 -44.74
C SER A 665 -10.71 -48.70 -45.85
N THR A 666 -11.80 -48.71 -46.62
CA THR A 666 -11.81 -49.30 -47.96
C THR A 666 -12.46 -48.33 -48.94
N ASN A 667 -11.60 -47.76 -49.79
CA ASN A 667 -11.97 -47.19 -51.07
C ASN A 667 -12.85 -48.17 -51.86
N VAL A 668 -13.85 -47.66 -52.59
CA VAL A 668 -13.98 -47.76 -54.06
C VAL A 668 -15.31 -47.11 -54.50
N ASN A 669 -15.15 -46.16 -55.43
CA ASN A 669 -16.09 -45.47 -56.34
C ASN A 669 -17.06 -44.43 -55.81
#